data_AF-A0A2B4T1L9-F1
#
_entry.id   AF-A0A2B4T1L9-F1
#
_cell.length_a   1.000
_cell.length_b   1.000
_cell.length_c   1.000
_cell.angle_alpha   90.00
_cell.angle_beta   90.00
_cell.angle_gamma   90.00
#
_symmetry.space_group_name_H-M   'P 1'
#
loop_
_entity.id
_entity.type
_entity.pdbx_description
1 polymer ?
#
loop_
_entity_poly.entity_id
_entity_poly.type
_entity_poly.pdbx_seq_one_letter_code
_entity_poly.pdbx_strand_id
1 'polypeptide(L)'
;MELKNNCQVLTFNQLTRLHSVLNQTVFIHGRGNFPTLEVPLKDLIETVTAGLKEEGLKVRDLRLNGSTASNILSTESNCSYNDIDLIFGVEIRSNLHLQQIKCVVLNSLLNFFPSEIPKDRMNSCILKEAYVQKMVKVSTDNDRWSLISLWNNQGKNVELKFVDSMRRQFEFSVDSFQIILDSLLGFYKLSPVPMKPSFFPTVVAESVYGDIKLALYHLDNKLIATRNPEEIRGGGLLKYCNLLVRSYIPENYEEIKILERYMCSRFFIDFSDIHQQQQKLESYLANHFIGDKRAQYEYLMVLYHIVSSSTVCLMGHERKQTLRLIDFLGKQLRGEVSYVPMVVYSDKTAPYSFVPASGYMVPVSTRSQTLSPYSYDNPCPDDLTLLNRSLRQNPETACMGDFNLPSIKWSLDESIPTNLGASRTAAFQIFGRCASTLTFVPDFPSPLYGETQKMNLFQSLTNAMDIILDSDPTSVVFGEDVAFGGVFRCTVGLKDKYGKDRVFNTPLSEQGIVGFGIGMAAAGATAIAEIQFADYIFPAFDQLVNEAAKFRYRSGNLFNCGSLTVRAPCGAVGHGAHYHSQSVESFFAHVPGLKVVVPRGPIQAKGLLLSSIRDKNPVIFFEPKILYRQAVEEVPVGDYEIPLSEAEILEEGSDVTVVGWGTQIHVLRDVCKMAKDQLGVSCELIDLRTILPWDEDTVLKVILFIFMI
;
A
#
# COMPACT_ATOMS: atom_id res chain seq x y z
N MET A 1 47.98 -7.12 4.27
CA MET A 1 46.63 -7.05 3.68
C MET A 1 45.70 -6.60 4.78
N GLU A 2 45.24 -5.35 4.75
CA GLU A 2 44.09 -4.97 5.55
C GLU A 2 42.88 -5.69 4.96
N LEU A 3 42.26 -6.56 5.77
CA LEU A 3 40.94 -7.09 5.43
C LEU A 3 39.98 -5.90 5.39
N LYS A 4 39.22 -5.77 4.30
CA LYS A 4 38.08 -4.84 4.26
C LYS A 4 37.19 -5.10 5.48
N ASN A 5 36.60 -4.05 6.05
CA ASN A 5 35.76 -4.14 7.25
C ASN A 5 34.53 -5.06 7.12
N ASN A 6 34.25 -5.60 5.93
CA ASN A 6 33.21 -6.57 5.67
C ASN A 6 33.62 -8.04 5.76
N CYS A 7 34.90 -8.36 6.00
CA CYS A 7 35.42 -9.74 6.00
C CYS A 7 36.09 -10.16 7.32
N GLN A 8 35.88 -11.42 7.71
CA GLN A 8 36.51 -12.06 8.87
C GLN A 8 37.01 -13.47 8.53
N VAL A 9 38.18 -13.84 9.03
CA VAL A 9 38.69 -15.22 8.98
C VAL A 9 38.03 -16.06 10.07
N LEU A 10 37.54 -17.25 9.71
CA LEU A 10 36.92 -18.18 10.67
C LEU A 10 37.96 -18.73 11.66
N THR A 11 37.57 -18.79 12.93
CA THR A 11 38.31 -19.54 13.96
C THR A 11 38.18 -21.05 13.74
N PHE A 12 39.10 -21.85 14.31
CA PHE A 12 39.05 -23.31 14.22
C PHE A 12 37.72 -23.92 14.71
N ASN A 13 37.10 -23.34 15.73
CA ASN A 13 35.80 -23.79 16.26
C ASN A 13 34.64 -23.50 15.28
N GLN A 14 34.63 -22.32 14.64
CA GLN A 14 33.66 -21.99 13.58
C GLN A 14 33.89 -22.89 12.35
N LEU A 15 35.14 -23.13 11.98
CA LEU A 15 35.50 -24.01 10.87
C LEU A 15 35.13 -25.48 11.13
N THR A 16 35.24 -25.96 12.37
CA THR A 16 34.78 -27.31 12.75
C THR A 16 33.26 -27.45 12.65
N ARG A 17 32.49 -26.39 12.99
CA ARG A 17 31.04 -26.34 12.74
C ARG A 17 30.72 -26.38 11.24
N LEU A 18 31.42 -25.59 10.42
CA LEU A 18 31.28 -25.62 8.96
C LEU A 18 31.62 -26.99 8.37
N HIS A 19 32.68 -27.64 8.84
CA HIS A 19 33.08 -28.99 8.44
C HIS A 19 31.97 -30.02 8.73
N SER A 20 31.37 -29.96 9.92
CA SER A 20 30.23 -30.80 10.31
C SER A 20 29.01 -30.58 9.40
N VAL A 21 28.69 -29.32 9.09
CA VAL A 21 27.57 -28.96 8.18
C VAL A 21 27.79 -29.47 6.75
N LEU A 22 29.02 -29.42 6.23
CA LEU A 22 29.32 -29.87 4.85
C LEU A 22 29.43 -31.40 4.71
N ASN A 23 29.76 -32.10 5.80
CA ASN A 23 29.84 -33.57 5.82
C ASN A 23 28.52 -34.26 6.19
N GLN A 24 27.44 -33.52 6.46
CA GLN A 24 26.14 -34.13 6.75
C GLN A 24 25.50 -34.72 5.48
N THR A 25 24.87 -35.88 5.61
CA THR A 25 23.96 -36.42 4.60
C THR A 25 22.62 -35.71 4.72
N VAL A 26 22.09 -35.23 3.60
CA VAL A 26 20.76 -34.60 3.52
C VAL A 26 19.80 -35.52 2.77
N PHE A 27 18.58 -35.65 3.29
CA PHE A 27 17.54 -36.52 2.75
C PHE A 27 16.61 -35.72 1.84
N ILE A 28 16.74 -35.90 0.53
CA ILE A 28 15.85 -35.27 -0.46
C ILE A 28 14.69 -36.22 -0.71
N HIS A 29 13.49 -35.83 -0.32
CA HIS A 29 12.32 -36.69 -0.39
C HIS A 29 11.70 -36.65 -1.79
N GLY A 30 11.29 -37.82 -2.29
CA GLY A 30 10.56 -37.96 -3.55
C GLY A 30 9.05 -37.86 -3.32
N ARG A 31 8.34 -37.08 -4.13
CA ARG A 31 6.86 -37.02 -4.11
C ARG A 31 6.26 -38.25 -4.80
N GLY A 32 5.14 -38.75 -4.28
CA GLY A 32 4.47 -39.93 -4.82
C GLY A 32 5.30 -41.20 -4.60
N ASN A 33 5.60 -41.93 -5.67
CA ASN A 33 6.32 -43.21 -5.60
C ASN A 33 7.84 -43.09 -5.81
N PHE A 34 8.39 -41.87 -5.76
CA PHE A 34 9.83 -41.63 -5.91
C PHE A 34 10.57 -41.87 -4.58
N PRO A 35 11.76 -42.52 -4.60
CA PRO A 35 12.51 -42.82 -3.38
C PRO A 35 13.04 -41.54 -2.71
N THR A 36 13.29 -41.59 -1.41
CA THR A 36 14.14 -40.60 -0.74
C THR A 36 15.59 -40.81 -1.18
N LEU A 37 16.28 -39.74 -1.58
CA LEU A 37 17.69 -39.76 -1.93
C LEU A 37 18.53 -39.39 -0.70
N GLU A 38 19.50 -40.22 -0.36
CA GLU A 38 20.50 -39.95 0.67
C GLU A 38 21.71 -39.27 0.02
N VAL A 39 21.85 -37.96 0.23
CA VAL A 39 22.82 -37.15 -0.52
C VAL A 39 23.82 -36.47 0.42
N PRO A 40 25.10 -36.88 0.43
CA PRO A 40 26.15 -36.13 1.12
C PRO A 40 26.25 -34.71 0.53
N LEU A 41 26.16 -33.68 1.38
CA LEU A 41 26.07 -32.29 0.90
C LEU A 41 27.30 -31.88 0.07
N LYS A 42 28.49 -32.34 0.48
CA LYS A 42 29.73 -32.18 -0.28
C LYS A 42 29.64 -32.77 -1.69
N ASP A 43 29.11 -33.98 -1.84
CA ASP A 43 29.07 -34.68 -3.13
C ASP A 43 28.05 -34.03 -4.08
N LEU A 44 26.94 -33.50 -3.55
CA LEU A 44 26.00 -32.67 -4.31
C LEU A 44 26.66 -31.40 -4.83
N ILE A 45 27.39 -30.69 -3.96
CA ILE A 45 28.14 -29.48 -4.33
C ILE A 45 29.16 -29.79 -5.42
N GLU A 46 29.93 -30.87 -5.27
CA GLU A 46 30.95 -31.25 -6.24
C GLU A 46 30.35 -31.68 -7.58
N THR A 47 29.26 -32.45 -7.58
CA THR A 47 28.55 -32.89 -8.79
C THR A 47 27.96 -31.70 -9.56
N VAL A 48 27.25 -30.80 -8.86
CA VAL A 48 26.68 -29.59 -9.49
C VAL A 48 27.79 -28.68 -10.02
N THR A 49 28.89 -28.50 -9.26
CA THR A 49 30.03 -27.68 -9.70
C THR A 49 30.75 -28.28 -10.92
N ALA A 50 30.82 -29.62 -11.03
CA ALA A 50 31.37 -30.30 -12.20
C ALA A 50 30.46 -30.11 -13.43
N GLY A 51 29.17 -30.45 -13.31
CA GLY A 51 28.21 -30.33 -14.42
C GLY A 51 28.04 -28.90 -14.94
N LEU A 52 28.13 -27.88 -14.08
CA LEU A 52 28.15 -26.48 -14.52
C LEU A 52 29.38 -26.17 -15.42
N LYS A 53 30.55 -26.73 -15.08
CA LYS A 53 31.78 -26.52 -15.86
C LYS A 53 31.77 -27.30 -17.18
N GLU A 54 31.17 -28.50 -17.19
CA GLU A 54 30.98 -29.31 -18.41
C GLU A 54 30.05 -28.60 -19.42
N GLU A 55 28.98 -27.96 -18.94
CA GLU A 55 28.09 -27.09 -19.74
C GLU A 55 28.71 -25.73 -20.13
N GLY A 56 29.98 -25.48 -19.79
CA GLY A 56 30.71 -24.25 -20.13
C GLY A 56 30.38 -23.03 -19.27
N LEU A 57 29.66 -23.19 -18.15
CA LEU A 57 29.30 -22.10 -17.25
C LEU A 57 30.44 -21.79 -16.27
N LYS A 58 30.87 -20.53 -16.26
CA LYS A 58 31.92 -20.06 -15.35
C LYS A 58 31.37 -19.84 -13.93
N VAL A 59 31.77 -20.74 -13.02
CA VAL A 59 31.59 -20.56 -11.57
C VAL A 59 32.70 -19.66 -11.03
N ARG A 60 32.33 -18.55 -10.38
CA ARG A 60 33.23 -17.55 -9.79
C ARG A 60 33.65 -17.95 -8.37
N ASP A 61 32.66 -18.26 -7.54
CA ASP A 61 32.79 -18.61 -6.13
C ASP A 61 31.60 -19.47 -5.65
N LEU A 62 31.81 -20.20 -4.56
CA LEU A 62 30.73 -20.89 -3.83
C LEU A 62 30.64 -20.37 -2.39
N ARG A 63 29.43 -20.07 -1.94
CA ARG A 63 29.16 -19.51 -0.61
C ARG A 63 28.04 -20.26 0.10
N LEU A 64 28.18 -20.43 1.42
CA LEU A 64 27.08 -20.79 2.31
C LEU A 64 26.45 -19.51 2.88
N ASN A 65 25.13 -19.41 2.88
CA ASN A 65 24.38 -18.21 3.28
C ASN A 65 23.37 -18.51 4.40
N GLY A 66 22.61 -17.49 4.81
CA GLY A 66 21.38 -17.64 5.58
C GLY A 66 21.59 -18.14 7.00
N SER A 67 20.56 -18.77 7.58
CA SER A 67 20.58 -19.16 9.00
C SER A 67 21.69 -20.16 9.35
N THR A 68 22.15 -20.97 8.38
CA THR A 68 23.28 -21.87 8.57
C THR A 68 24.59 -21.11 8.78
N ALA A 69 24.84 -20.05 7.99
CA ALA A 69 26.03 -19.22 8.12
C ALA A 69 26.04 -18.48 9.48
N SER A 70 24.90 -17.93 9.90
CA SER A 70 24.76 -17.31 11.23
C SER A 70 25.07 -18.28 12.36
N ASN A 71 24.53 -19.51 12.35
CA ASN A 71 24.80 -20.53 13.37
C ASN A 71 26.26 -21.06 13.37
N ILE A 72 26.96 -20.96 12.24
CA ILE A 72 28.40 -21.29 12.18
C ILE A 72 29.24 -20.18 12.83
N LEU A 73 28.82 -18.92 12.68
CA LEU A 73 29.56 -17.76 13.17
C LEU A 73 29.27 -17.40 14.64
N SER A 74 28.03 -17.61 15.11
CA SER A 74 27.56 -17.27 16.46
C SER A 74 28.48 -17.79 17.58
N THR A 75 28.53 -17.09 18.70
CA THR A 75 29.17 -17.61 19.93
C THR A 75 28.33 -18.68 20.62
N GLU A 76 27.00 -18.53 20.66
CA GLU A 76 26.07 -19.53 21.18
C GLU A 76 25.85 -20.69 20.18
N SER A 77 25.99 -21.94 20.66
CA SER A 77 25.82 -23.17 19.87
C SER A 77 24.37 -23.64 19.68
N ASN A 78 23.39 -22.82 20.06
CA ASN A 78 21.98 -23.21 20.16
C ASN A 78 21.07 -22.60 19.06
N CYS A 79 21.62 -21.99 18.02
CA CYS A 79 20.81 -21.45 16.92
C CYS A 79 20.35 -22.58 15.97
N SER A 80 19.07 -22.95 16.05
CA SER A 80 18.46 -23.81 15.03
C SER A 80 18.43 -23.10 13.67
N TYR A 81 19.17 -23.65 12.71
CA TYR A 81 19.06 -23.32 11.29
C TYR A 81 18.01 -24.24 10.66
N ASN A 82 17.19 -23.68 9.78
CA ASN A 82 16.13 -24.41 9.10
C ASN A 82 16.68 -24.96 7.78
N ASP A 83 16.80 -24.11 6.77
CA ASP A 83 17.29 -24.47 5.45
C ASP A 83 18.83 -24.38 5.34
N ILE A 84 19.37 -25.03 4.30
CA ILE A 84 20.79 -24.97 3.90
C ILE A 84 20.88 -24.19 2.59
N ASP A 85 21.29 -22.91 2.69
CA ASP A 85 21.34 -21.98 1.56
C ASP A 85 22.73 -21.96 0.91
N LEU A 86 22.84 -22.48 -0.32
CA LEU A 86 24.08 -22.48 -1.10
C LEU A 86 23.98 -21.49 -2.27
N ILE A 87 24.92 -20.54 -2.34
CA ILE A 87 25.03 -19.56 -3.42
C ILE A 87 26.22 -19.92 -4.31
N PHE A 88 25.93 -20.25 -5.57
CA PHE A 88 26.88 -20.42 -6.65
C PHE A 88 26.96 -19.10 -7.43
N GLY A 89 28.08 -18.40 -7.37
CA GLY A 89 28.33 -17.24 -8.22
C GLY A 89 28.58 -17.70 -9.65
N VAL A 90 27.66 -17.47 -10.57
CA VAL A 90 27.74 -17.96 -11.97
C VAL A 90 27.40 -16.86 -12.97
N GLU A 91 28.02 -16.89 -14.15
CA GLU A 91 27.82 -15.87 -15.18
C GLU A 91 26.60 -16.18 -16.08
N ILE A 92 25.53 -15.36 -16.00
CA ILE A 92 24.22 -15.63 -16.62
C ILE A 92 23.94 -14.58 -17.70
N ARG A 93 24.51 -14.81 -18.88
CA ARG A 93 24.34 -13.94 -20.06
C ARG A 93 23.03 -14.14 -20.81
N SER A 94 22.38 -15.30 -20.68
CA SER A 94 21.23 -15.66 -21.50
C SER A 94 20.20 -16.53 -20.78
N ASN A 95 18.98 -16.57 -21.33
CA ASN A 95 17.93 -17.48 -20.89
C ASN A 95 18.28 -18.97 -21.11
N LEU A 96 19.24 -19.28 -21.99
CA LEU A 96 19.76 -20.63 -22.20
C LEU A 96 20.57 -21.12 -21.00
N HIS A 97 21.44 -20.27 -20.43
CA HIS A 97 22.22 -20.61 -19.23
C HIS A 97 21.29 -21.00 -18.06
N LEU A 98 20.16 -20.31 -17.92
CA LEU A 98 19.15 -20.60 -16.88
C LEU A 98 18.47 -21.97 -17.08
N GLN A 99 18.34 -22.46 -18.33
CA GLN A 99 17.88 -23.83 -18.61
C GLN A 99 19.00 -24.86 -18.40
N GLN A 100 20.25 -24.55 -18.78
CA GLN A 100 21.41 -25.41 -18.51
C GLN A 100 21.59 -25.64 -17.02
N ILE A 101 21.57 -24.58 -16.19
CA ILE A 101 21.62 -24.67 -14.71
C ILE A 101 20.53 -25.61 -14.18
N LYS A 102 19.29 -25.47 -14.65
CA LYS A 102 18.17 -26.36 -14.28
C LYS A 102 18.47 -27.82 -14.66
N CYS A 103 18.93 -28.07 -15.89
CA CYS A 103 19.25 -29.42 -16.35
C CYS A 103 20.41 -30.03 -15.55
N VAL A 104 21.50 -29.29 -15.30
CA VAL A 104 22.64 -29.72 -14.47
C VAL A 104 22.19 -30.15 -13.09
N VAL A 105 21.42 -29.32 -12.37
CA VAL A 105 20.98 -29.64 -11.01
C VAL A 105 20.10 -30.88 -10.97
N LEU A 106 19.16 -31.00 -11.91
CA LEU A 106 18.24 -32.15 -11.95
C LEU A 106 18.97 -33.43 -12.37
N ASN A 107 19.86 -33.37 -13.36
CA ASN A 107 20.68 -34.51 -13.78
C ASN A 107 21.67 -34.92 -12.68
N SER A 108 22.17 -33.98 -11.88
CA SER A 108 23.02 -34.28 -10.72
C SER A 108 22.31 -35.18 -9.69
N LEU A 109 20.98 -35.06 -9.54
CA LEU A 109 20.21 -35.94 -8.65
C LEU A 109 20.24 -37.40 -9.10
N LEU A 110 20.35 -37.69 -10.41
CA LEU A 110 20.41 -39.06 -10.96
C LEU A 110 21.63 -39.85 -10.49
N ASN A 111 22.70 -39.17 -10.07
CA ASN A 111 23.89 -39.82 -9.52
C ASN A 111 23.61 -40.47 -8.16
N PHE A 112 22.64 -39.96 -7.40
CA PHE A 112 22.27 -40.43 -6.06
C PHE A 112 21.09 -41.42 -6.05
N PHE A 113 20.59 -41.83 -7.23
CA PHE A 113 19.54 -42.86 -7.32
C PHE A 113 20.09 -44.26 -7.01
N PRO A 114 19.33 -45.10 -6.27
CA PRO A 114 19.61 -46.52 -6.11
C PRO A 114 19.81 -47.24 -7.45
N SER A 115 20.75 -48.19 -7.49
CA SER A 115 21.16 -48.96 -8.67
C SER A 115 20.02 -49.75 -9.34
N GLU A 116 18.93 -49.97 -8.61
CA GLU A 116 17.76 -50.77 -9.02
C GLU A 116 16.77 -50.00 -9.92
N ILE A 117 16.94 -48.67 -10.06
CA ILE A 117 15.99 -47.81 -10.78
C ILE A 117 16.53 -47.49 -12.19
N PRO A 118 15.79 -47.79 -13.28
CA PRO A 118 16.25 -47.54 -14.65
C PRO A 118 16.33 -46.03 -14.94
N LYS A 119 17.56 -45.52 -15.05
CA LYS A 119 17.85 -44.09 -15.25
C LYS A 119 17.41 -43.58 -16.64
N ASP A 120 17.37 -44.45 -17.64
CA ASP A 120 17.09 -44.10 -19.05
C ASP A 120 15.68 -43.54 -19.31
N ARG A 121 14.73 -43.70 -18.37
CA ARG A 121 13.37 -43.15 -18.48
C ARG A 121 13.18 -41.84 -17.69
N MET A 122 14.21 -41.37 -16.97
CA MET A 122 14.16 -40.15 -16.18
C MET A 122 14.43 -38.93 -17.07
N ASN A 123 13.45 -38.03 -17.19
CA ASN A 123 13.66 -36.73 -17.82
C ASN A 123 13.60 -35.60 -16.77
N SER A 124 14.12 -34.42 -17.13
CA SER A 124 14.19 -33.28 -16.21
C SER A 124 12.83 -32.71 -15.81
N CYS A 125 11.74 -33.02 -16.53
CA CYS A 125 10.39 -32.64 -16.09
C CYS A 125 9.90 -33.54 -14.95
N ILE A 126 10.10 -34.86 -15.06
CA ILE A 126 9.76 -35.83 -14.02
C ILE A 126 10.54 -35.54 -12.72
N LEU A 127 11.86 -35.33 -12.82
CA LEU A 127 12.70 -35.03 -11.65
C LEU A 127 12.32 -33.72 -10.97
N LYS A 128 11.90 -32.71 -11.74
CA LYS A 128 11.38 -31.45 -11.20
C LYS A 128 10.11 -31.70 -10.37
N GLU A 129 9.15 -32.46 -10.88
CA GLU A 129 7.89 -32.73 -10.17
C GLU A 129 8.08 -33.62 -8.93
N ALA A 130 9.01 -34.56 -8.99
CA ALA A 130 9.32 -35.46 -7.89
C ALA A 130 10.07 -34.80 -6.72
N TYR A 131 11.13 -34.00 -6.98
CA TYR A 131 12.08 -33.58 -5.94
C TYR A 131 12.17 -32.07 -5.70
N VAL A 132 11.70 -31.23 -6.62
CA VAL A 132 11.79 -29.77 -6.46
C VAL A 132 10.55 -29.23 -5.75
N GLN A 133 10.73 -28.65 -4.57
CA GLN A 133 9.66 -27.98 -3.84
C GLN A 133 9.29 -26.64 -4.47
N LYS A 134 10.31 -25.86 -4.85
CA LYS A 134 10.19 -24.48 -5.33
C LYS A 134 11.31 -24.17 -6.31
N MET A 135 10.94 -23.57 -7.45
CA MET A 135 11.88 -23.14 -8.49
C MET A 135 11.55 -21.70 -8.87
N VAL A 136 12.54 -20.81 -8.82
CA VAL A 136 12.38 -19.39 -9.15
C VAL A 136 13.45 -18.98 -10.15
N LYS A 137 13.05 -18.21 -11.16
CA LYS A 137 13.93 -17.67 -12.21
C LYS A 137 13.70 -16.17 -12.32
N VAL A 138 14.77 -15.39 -12.18
CA VAL A 138 14.73 -13.93 -12.31
C VAL A 138 15.77 -13.50 -13.34
N SER A 139 15.33 -12.71 -14.33
CA SER A 139 16.16 -12.18 -15.40
C SER A 139 15.64 -10.81 -15.79
N THR A 140 15.96 -9.81 -14.97
CA THR A 140 15.73 -8.38 -15.24
C THR A 140 17.07 -7.69 -15.53
N ASP A 141 17.06 -6.39 -15.79
CA ASP A 141 18.29 -5.64 -16.05
C ASP A 141 19.20 -5.57 -14.81
N ASN A 142 18.62 -5.56 -13.61
CA ASN A 142 19.35 -5.45 -12.35
C ASN A 142 19.53 -6.79 -11.61
N ASP A 143 18.55 -7.71 -11.70
CA ASP A 143 18.56 -9.00 -11.00
C ASP A 143 18.62 -10.17 -12.00
N ARG A 144 19.67 -11.00 -11.91
CA ARG A 144 19.88 -12.18 -12.75
C ARG A 144 20.31 -13.36 -11.90
N TRP A 145 19.36 -14.24 -11.60
CA TRP A 145 19.56 -15.38 -10.72
C TRP A 145 18.50 -16.48 -10.88
N SER A 146 18.83 -17.68 -10.42
CA SER A 146 17.94 -18.84 -10.33
C SER A 146 17.98 -19.43 -8.92
N LEU A 147 16.91 -20.08 -8.49
CA LEU A 147 16.83 -20.79 -7.21
C LEU A 147 16.08 -22.10 -7.40
N ILE A 148 16.65 -23.18 -6.88
CA ILE A 148 16.07 -24.52 -6.88
C ILE A 148 16.11 -25.04 -5.43
N SER A 149 14.94 -25.17 -4.82
CA SER A 149 14.75 -25.67 -3.47
C SER A 149 14.33 -27.14 -3.51
N LEU A 150 15.16 -28.00 -2.93
CA LEU A 150 14.99 -29.45 -2.93
C LEU A 150 14.17 -29.88 -1.71
N TRP A 151 13.12 -30.68 -1.93
CA TRP A 151 12.12 -30.98 -0.91
C TRP A 151 12.66 -31.89 0.20
N ASN A 152 12.44 -31.50 1.46
CA ASN A 152 12.67 -32.35 2.61
C ASN A 152 11.45 -32.35 3.56
N ASN A 153 10.90 -33.52 3.88
CA ASN A 153 9.77 -33.63 4.81
C ASN A 153 10.16 -33.37 6.28
N GLN A 154 11.46 -33.38 6.60
CA GLN A 154 12.00 -33.08 7.93
C GLN A 154 12.30 -31.58 8.14
N GLY A 155 11.97 -30.72 7.17
CA GLY A 155 12.06 -29.27 7.30
C GLY A 155 13.39 -28.61 6.94
N LYS A 156 14.46 -29.39 6.76
CA LYS A 156 15.76 -28.88 6.31
C LYS A 156 15.85 -28.94 4.79
N ASN A 157 15.33 -27.93 4.09
CA ASN A 157 15.42 -27.91 2.63
C ASN A 157 16.83 -27.47 2.20
N VAL A 158 17.25 -27.90 1.02
CA VAL A 158 18.50 -27.45 0.40
C VAL A 158 18.14 -26.46 -0.71
N GLU A 159 18.46 -25.18 -0.52
CA GLU A 159 18.23 -24.15 -1.53
C GLU A 159 19.52 -23.93 -2.32
N LEU A 160 19.54 -24.36 -3.58
CA LEU A 160 20.62 -24.13 -4.54
C LEU A 160 20.31 -22.85 -5.33
N LYS A 161 21.07 -21.79 -5.05
CA LYS A 161 20.88 -20.45 -5.61
C LYS A 161 22.04 -20.11 -6.55
N PHE A 162 21.72 -19.73 -7.78
CA PHE A 162 22.69 -19.45 -8.84
C PHE A 162 22.62 -17.96 -9.17
N VAL A 163 23.67 -17.20 -8.88
CA VAL A 163 23.62 -15.73 -8.86
C VAL A 163 24.68 -15.12 -9.78
N ASP A 164 24.21 -14.32 -10.74
CA ASP A 164 25.06 -13.45 -11.55
C ASP A 164 25.08 -12.02 -11.00
N SER A 165 23.89 -11.43 -10.92
CA SER A 165 23.62 -10.15 -10.26
C SER A 165 22.42 -10.28 -9.33
N MET A 166 22.53 -9.70 -8.14
CA MET A 166 21.45 -9.64 -7.16
C MET A 166 21.55 -8.35 -6.37
N ARG A 167 20.53 -7.51 -6.50
CA ARG A 167 20.40 -6.25 -5.76
C ARG A 167 20.09 -6.52 -4.27
N ARG A 168 19.05 -7.33 -4.00
CA ARG A 168 18.59 -7.67 -2.64
C ARG A 168 19.31 -8.90 -2.09
N GLN A 169 20.36 -8.70 -1.28
CA GLN A 169 21.18 -9.82 -0.77
C GLN A 169 20.86 -10.24 0.67
N PHE A 170 20.26 -9.37 1.49
CA PHE A 170 19.85 -9.64 2.88
C PHE A 170 18.56 -8.87 3.22
N GLU A 171 17.95 -9.18 4.37
CA GLU A 171 16.82 -8.39 4.92
C GLU A 171 17.20 -7.72 6.26
N PHE A 172 17.87 -8.46 7.15
CA PHE A 172 18.42 -7.95 8.41
C PHE A 172 19.92 -8.28 8.53
N SER A 173 20.61 -7.62 9.44
CA SER A 173 22.04 -7.86 9.73
C SER A 173 22.33 -9.31 10.14
N VAL A 174 21.43 -9.93 10.90
CA VAL A 174 21.59 -11.28 11.48
C VAL A 174 21.55 -12.43 10.48
N ASP A 175 21.03 -12.19 9.26
CA ASP A 175 21.00 -13.13 8.13
C ASP A 175 21.91 -12.72 6.96
N SER A 176 22.77 -11.71 7.16
CA SER A 176 23.60 -11.12 6.11
C SER A 176 24.95 -11.84 5.85
N PHE A 177 25.18 -12.99 6.46
CA PHE A 177 26.48 -13.66 6.44
C PHE A 177 26.64 -14.65 5.29
N GLN A 178 27.75 -14.54 4.57
CA GLN A 178 28.14 -15.46 3.51
C GLN A 178 29.54 -16.03 3.79
N ILE A 179 29.69 -17.35 3.81
CA ILE A 179 30.97 -18.03 4.06
C ILE A 179 31.49 -18.61 2.75
N ILE A 180 32.66 -18.17 2.30
CA ILE A 180 33.28 -18.62 1.04
C ILE A 180 33.85 -20.02 1.21
N LEU A 181 33.37 -21.00 0.44
CA LEU A 181 33.67 -22.42 0.63
C LEU A 181 34.89 -22.92 -0.16
N ASP A 182 35.37 -22.14 -1.13
CA ASP A 182 36.39 -22.59 -2.11
C ASP A 182 37.68 -23.09 -1.46
N SER A 183 38.20 -22.39 -0.44
CA SER A 183 39.39 -22.81 0.33
C SER A 183 39.21 -24.18 1.01
N LEU A 184 38.01 -24.47 1.51
CA LEU A 184 37.71 -25.68 2.26
C LEU A 184 37.47 -26.87 1.31
N LEU A 185 36.79 -26.64 0.18
CA LEU A 185 36.63 -27.64 -0.87
C LEU A 185 37.97 -27.97 -1.55
N GLY A 186 38.82 -26.96 -1.78
CA GLY A 186 40.20 -27.14 -2.26
C GLY A 186 41.02 -28.00 -1.28
N PHE A 187 40.91 -27.73 0.02
CA PHE A 187 41.56 -28.54 1.06
C PHE A 187 41.11 -30.01 1.02
N TYR A 188 39.81 -30.30 0.89
CA TYR A 188 39.31 -31.68 0.80
C TYR A 188 39.79 -32.44 -0.44
N LYS A 189 40.16 -31.75 -1.52
CA LYS A 189 40.65 -32.37 -2.76
C LYS A 189 42.16 -32.59 -2.77
N LEU A 190 42.91 -31.82 -1.98
CA LEU A 190 44.37 -31.81 -1.99
C LEU A 190 45.01 -32.42 -0.72
N SER A 191 44.32 -32.40 0.43
CA SER A 191 44.86 -32.92 1.69
C SER A 191 44.47 -34.38 1.93
N PRO A 192 45.43 -35.31 2.05
CA PRO A 192 45.16 -36.67 2.54
C PRO A 192 45.00 -36.73 4.08
N VAL A 193 45.29 -35.63 4.80
CA VAL A 193 45.23 -35.56 6.26
C VAL A 193 43.94 -34.85 6.71
N PRO A 194 43.17 -35.37 7.68
CA PRO A 194 42.00 -34.69 8.22
C PRO A 194 42.39 -33.41 8.95
N MET A 195 41.42 -32.49 9.05
CA MET A 195 41.60 -31.17 9.66
C MET A 195 41.99 -31.27 11.15
N LYS A 196 42.95 -30.45 11.59
CA LYS A 196 43.45 -30.40 12.97
C LYS A 196 43.63 -28.94 13.44
N PRO A 197 43.66 -28.65 14.76
CA PRO A 197 43.89 -27.29 15.27
C PRO A 197 45.19 -26.63 14.78
N SER A 198 46.20 -27.43 14.41
CA SER A 198 47.47 -26.97 13.85
C SER A 198 47.54 -27.03 12.31
N PHE A 199 46.50 -27.55 11.64
CA PHE A 199 46.47 -27.75 10.19
C PHE A 199 45.04 -27.71 9.65
N PHE A 200 44.63 -26.52 9.20
CA PHE A 200 43.30 -26.25 8.66
C PHE A 200 43.36 -25.12 7.60
N PRO A 201 42.45 -25.09 6.62
CA PRO A 201 42.43 -24.04 5.58
C PRO A 201 41.92 -22.71 6.11
N THR A 202 42.47 -21.60 5.60
CA THR A 202 41.94 -20.26 5.84
C THR A 202 40.62 -20.06 5.10
N VAL A 203 39.51 -20.00 5.84
CA VAL A 203 38.16 -19.73 5.33
C VAL A 203 37.73 -18.33 5.76
N VAL A 204 37.03 -17.61 4.88
CA VAL A 204 36.60 -16.22 5.08
C VAL A 204 35.08 -16.13 5.05
N ALA A 205 34.51 -15.44 6.04
CA ALA A 205 33.14 -14.95 6.02
C ALA A 205 33.10 -13.48 5.58
N GLU A 206 32.06 -13.12 4.85
CA GLU A 206 31.72 -11.77 4.42
C GLU A 206 30.31 -11.41 4.92
N SER A 207 30.10 -10.15 5.33
CA SER A 207 28.76 -9.64 5.64
C SER A 207 28.28 -8.70 4.54
N VAL A 208 27.15 -9.03 3.90
CA VAL A 208 26.54 -8.17 2.88
C VAL A 208 25.78 -6.97 3.47
N TYR A 209 25.60 -6.94 4.80
CA TYR A 209 25.11 -5.75 5.53
C TYR A 209 26.17 -4.63 5.60
N GLY A 210 27.45 -4.96 5.39
CA GLY A 210 28.55 -4.01 5.36
C GLY A 210 29.61 -4.35 6.41
N ASP A 211 29.49 -3.84 7.64
CA ASP A 211 30.49 -4.14 8.68
C ASP A 211 30.19 -5.51 9.33
N ILE A 212 31.11 -6.46 9.21
CA ILE A 212 30.93 -7.81 9.74
C ILE A 212 31.01 -7.86 11.27
N LYS A 213 31.80 -6.98 11.90
CA LYS A 213 31.90 -6.93 13.37
C LYS A 213 30.61 -6.40 13.96
N LEU A 214 30.01 -5.39 13.33
CA LEU A 214 28.69 -4.88 13.72
C LEU A 214 27.60 -5.93 13.52
N ALA A 215 27.58 -6.61 12.37
CA ALA A 215 26.62 -7.69 12.13
C ALA A 215 26.75 -8.84 13.15
N LEU A 216 27.98 -9.22 13.51
CA LEU A 216 28.22 -10.23 14.56
C LEU A 216 27.82 -9.74 15.95
N TYR A 217 28.08 -8.47 16.27
CA TYR A 217 27.59 -7.86 17.51
C TYR A 217 26.06 -7.94 17.59
N HIS A 218 25.35 -7.71 16.48
CA HIS A 218 23.89 -7.88 16.42
C HIS A 218 23.46 -9.35 16.59
N LEU A 219 24.21 -10.29 16.00
CA LEU A 219 23.91 -11.72 16.14
C LEU A 219 24.09 -12.20 17.59
N ASP A 220 25.21 -11.87 18.23
CA ASP A 220 25.53 -12.32 19.59
C ASP A 220 24.64 -11.63 20.66
N ASN A 221 24.22 -10.36 20.43
CA ASN A 221 23.33 -9.62 21.34
C ASN A 221 21.84 -9.72 20.96
N LYS A 222 21.49 -10.52 19.95
CA LYS A 222 20.12 -10.73 19.44
C LYS A 222 19.42 -9.40 19.06
N LEU A 223 20.12 -8.53 18.34
CA LEU A 223 19.61 -7.25 17.87
C LEU A 223 19.04 -7.35 16.44
N ILE A 224 17.92 -6.66 16.20
CA ILE A 224 17.29 -6.51 14.88
C ILE A 224 17.67 -5.14 14.32
N ALA A 225 18.43 -5.16 13.23
CA ALA A 225 18.81 -3.96 12.48
C ALA A 225 18.82 -4.24 10.97
N THR A 226 18.50 -3.21 10.17
CA THR A 226 18.59 -3.20 8.71
C THR A 226 19.14 -1.84 8.24
N ARG A 227 19.71 -1.79 7.03
CA ARG A 227 20.26 -0.55 6.43
C ARG A 227 19.50 -0.08 5.19
N ASN A 228 18.69 -0.97 4.61
CA ASN A 228 17.99 -0.76 3.34
C ASN A 228 16.50 -1.07 3.51
N PRO A 229 15.78 -0.32 4.38
CA PRO A 229 14.36 -0.54 4.63
C PRO A 229 13.54 -0.52 3.33
N GLU A 230 13.91 0.33 2.36
CA GLU A 230 13.28 0.46 1.05
C GLU A 230 13.36 -0.80 0.17
N GLU A 231 14.28 -1.72 0.47
CA GLU A 231 14.44 -2.96 -0.27
C GLU A 231 13.64 -4.13 0.31
N ILE A 232 13.14 -4.00 1.55
CA ILE A 232 12.34 -5.03 2.21
C ILE A 232 11.04 -5.26 1.42
N ARG A 233 10.66 -6.54 1.28
CA ARG A 233 9.40 -7.01 0.69
C ARG A 233 8.43 -7.47 1.78
N GLY A 234 7.19 -7.78 1.43
CA GLY A 234 6.16 -8.23 2.38
C GLY A 234 6.57 -9.44 3.23
N GLY A 235 7.47 -10.31 2.74
CA GLY A 235 8.06 -11.40 3.52
C GLY A 235 8.88 -10.95 4.73
N GLY A 236 9.44 -9.74 4.70
CA GLY A 236 10.23 -9.17 5.79
C GLY A 236 9.43 -8.97 7.08
N LEU A 237 8.13 -8.66 6.99
CA LEU A 237 7.25 -8.59 8.18
C LEU A 237 7.19 -9.95 8.91
N LEU A 238 7.07 -11.04 8.14
CA LEU A 238 6.99 -12.39 8.69
C LEU A 238 8.30 -12.78 9.37
N LYS A 239 9.44 -12.45 8.73
CA LYS A 239 10.77 -12.68 9.28
C LYS A 239 11.05 -11.82 10.52
N TYR A 240 10.63 -10.57 10.54
CA TYR A 240 10.69 -9.70 11.73
C TYR A 240 9.93 -10.32 12.91
N CYS A 241 8.69 -10.79 12.70
CA CYS A 241 7.92 -11.45 13.74
C CYS A 241 8.58 -12.76 14.23
N ASN A 242 9.26 -13.51 13.35
CA ASN A 242 10.01 -14.71 13.72
C ASN A 242 11.25 -14.38 14.57
N LEU A 243 11.97 -13.29 14.24
CA LEU A 243 13.08 -12.79 15.07
C LEU A 243 12.59 -12.40 16.48
N LEU A 244 11.48 -11.67 16.59
CA LEU A 244 10.88 -11.33 17.88
C LEU A 244 10.51 -12.57 18.73
N VAL A 245 9.94 -13.62 18.12
CA VAL A 245 9.63 -14.90 18.80
C VAL A 245 10.90 -15.62 19.25
N ARG A 246 12.00 -15.49 18.50
CA ARG A 246 13.33 -16.01 18.87
C ARG A 246 14.08 -15.12 19.87
N SER A 247 13.36 -14.22 20.56
CA SER A 247 13.88 -13.28 21.57
C SER A 247 14.91 -12.27 21.05
N TYR A 248 14.83 -11.90 19.76
CA TYR A 248 15.58 -10.74 19.26
C TYR A 248 14.82 -9.44 19.57
N ILE A 249 15.55 -8.37 19.83
CA ILE A 249 15.01 -7.03 20.13
C ILE A 249 15.51 -6.00 19.10
N PRO A 250 14.75 -4.94 18.79
CA PRO A 250 15.22 -3.87 17.92
C PRO A 250 16.47 -3.16 18.49
N GLU A 251 17.41 -2.80 17.62
CA GLU A 251 18.57 -1.96 18.01
C GLU A 251 18.12 -0.55 18.44
N ASN A 252 17.19 0.06 17.69
CA ASN A 252 16.60 1.37 17.98
C ASN A 252 15.06 1.27 18.01
N TYR A 253 14.45 1.62 19.15
CA TYR A 253 13.00 1.57 19.38
C TYR A 253 12.20 2.67 18.65
N GLU A 254 12.82 3.77 18.26
CA GLU A 254 12.14 4.84 17.49
C GLU A 254 12.08 4.47 16.01
N GLU A 255 13.23 4.11 15.42
CA GLU A 255 13.35 3.70 14.02
C GLU A 255 12.52 2.45 13.71
N ILE A 256 12.45 1.48 14.64
CA ILE A 256 11.68 0.26 14.39
C ILE A 256 10.17 0.53 14.23
N LYS A 257 9.62 1.58 14.83
CA LYS A 257 8.21 1.95 14.62
C LYS A 257 7.95 2.55 13.24
N ILE A 258 8.95 3.14 12.61
CA ILE A 258 8.91 3.52 11.19
C ILE A 258 9.02 2.24 10.33
N LEU A 259 9.94 1.34 10.68
CA LEU A 259 10.16 0.09 9.95
C LEU A 259 8.94 -0.84 9.98
N GLU A 260 8.29 -1.00 11.13
CA GLU A 260 7.07 -1.80 11.27
C GLU A 260 5.94 -1.27 10.39
N ARG A 261 5.75 0.05 10.32
CA ARG A 261 4.76 0.68 9.41
C ARG A 261 5.09 0.40 7.95
N TYR A 262 6.37 0.47 7.58
CA TYR A 262 6.83 0.13 6.24
C TYR A 262 6.60 -1.36 5.92
N MET A 263 6.99 -2.27 6.81
CA MET A 263 6.83 -3.71 6.66
C MET A 263 5.35 -4.13 6.57
N CYS A 264 4.46 -3.57 7.40
CA CYS A 264 3.02 -3.76 7.29
C CYS A 264 2.49 -3.27 5.95
N SER A 265 2.83 -2.05 5.53
CA SER A 265 2.39 -1.50 4.24
C SER A 265 2.88 -2.34 3.06
N ARG A 266 4.14 -2.77 3.08
CA ARG A 266 4.73 -3.63 2.05
C ARG A 266 4.11 -5.04 2.03
N PHE A 267 3.72 -5.58 3.18
CA PHE A 267 2.98 -6.85 3.28
C PHE A 267 1.64 -6.77 2.56
N PHE A 268 0.85 -5.71 2.78
CA PHE A 268 -0.44 -5.53 2.08
C PHE A 268 -0.27 -5.23 0.59
N ILE A 269 0.79 -4.51 0.19
CA ILE A 269 1.07 -4.25 -1.23
C ILE A 269 1.49 -5.52 -1.98
N ASP A 270 2.33 -6.37 -1.36
CA ASP A 270 2.82 -7.60 -2.00
C ASP A 270 1.83 -8.78 -1.87
N PHE A 271 0.91 -8.74 -0.89
CA PHE A 271 -0.14 -9.74 -0.65
C PHE A 271 -1.50 -9.08 -0.41
N SER A 272 -2.08 -8.50 -1.47
CA SER A 272 -3.33 -7.72 -1.37
C SER A 272 -4.60 -8.55 -1.18
N ASP A 273 -4.58 -9.83 -1.56
CA ASP A 273 -5.71 -10.76 -1.40
C ASP A 273 -5.59 -11.61 -0.12
N ILE A 274 -6.71 -11.81 0.56
CA ILE A 274 -6.76 -12.51 1.85
C ILE A 274 -6.45 -14.00 1.74
N HIS A 275 -6.74 -14.65 0.61
CA HIS A 275 -6.39 -16.06 0.39
C HIS A 275 -4.89 -16.21 0.12
N GLN A 276 -4.28 -15.27 -0.60
CA GLN A 276 -2.82 -15.22 -0.75
C GLN A 276 -2.14 -15.02 0.61
N GLN A 277 -2.65 -14.13 1.46
CA GLN A 277 -2.15 -13.98 2.83
C GLN A 277 -2.29 -15.26 3.65
N GLN A 278 -3.45 -15.94 3.59
CA GLN A 278 -3.68 -17.21 4.29
C GLN A 278 -2.68 -18.28 3.85
N GLN A 279 -2.59 -18.56 2.55
CA GLN A 279 -1.63 -19.53 1.99
C GLN A 279 -0.19 -19.19 2.38
N LYS A 280 0.15 -17.89 2.40
CA LYS A 280 1.50 -17.43 2.76
C LYS A 280 1.79 -17.63 4.24
N LEU A 281 0.83 -17.38 5.13
CA LEU A 281 0.96 -17.61 6.58
C LEU A 281 1.02 -19.09 6.91
N GLU A 282 0.12 -19.91 6.37
CA GLU A 282 0.12 -21.37 6.55
C GLU A 282 1.44 -21.99 6.09
N SER A 283 1.92 -21.62 4.89
CA SER A 283 3.23 -22.06 4.40
C SER A 283 4.40 -21.55 5.25
N TYR A 284 4.33 -20.33 5.78
CA TYR A 284 5.40 -19.81 6.65
C TYR A 284 5.45 -20.57 7.98
N LEU A 285 4.30 -20.82 8.61
CA LEU A 285 4.19 -21.60 9.84
C LEU A 285 4.69 -23.03 9.66
N ALA A 286 4.24 -23.71 8.60
CA ALA A 286 4.62 -25.08 8.28
C ALA A 286 6.13 -25.23 8.01
N ASN A 287 6.79 -24.20 7.46
CA ASN A 287 8.23 -24.25 7.19
C ASN A 287 9.10 -23.86 8.41
N HIS A 288 8.64 -22.93 9.26
CA HIS A 288 9.50 -22.34 10.31
C HIS A 288 9.32 -22.93 11.71
N PHE A 289 8.18 -23.57 11.99
CA PHE A 289 7.78 -24.02 13.33
C PHE A 289 7.27 -25.46 13.29
N ILE A 290 8.08 -26.36 12.72
CA ILE A 290 7.73 -27.77 12.49
C ILE A 290 7.58 -28.50 13.82
N GLY A 291 6.40 -29.09 14.05
CA GLY A 291 6.06 -29.80 15.29
C GLY A 291 5.75 -28.91 16.50
N ASP A 292 6.19 -27.65 16.51
CA ASP A 292 6.01 -26.73 17.64
C ASP A 292 4.75 -25.85 17.48
N LYS A 293 3.58 -26.41 17.82
CA LYS A 293 2.30 -25.69 17.83
C LYS A 293 2.29 -24.50 18.81
N ARG A 294 3.14 -24.51 19.85
CA ARG A 294 3.22 -23.41 20.82
C ARG A 294 3.92 -22.20 20.20
N ALA A 295 5.09 -22.41 19.59
CA ALA A 295 5.81 -21.34 18.89
C ALA A 295 5.00 -20.78 17.70
N GLN A 296 4.22 -21.61 16.99
CA GLN A 296 3.27 -21.15 15.98
C GLN A 296 2.23 -20.17 16.56
N TYR A 297 1.65 -20.50 17.72
CA TYR A 297 0.68 -19.62 18.37
C TYR A 297 1.33 -18.32 18.88
N GLU A 298 2.49 -18.40 19.54
CA GLU A 298 3.24 -17.23 20.01
C GLU A 298 3.60 -16.30 18.84
N TYR A 299 4.04 -16.86 17.70
CA TYR A 299 4.28 -16.12 16.46
C TYR A 299 3.04 -15.42 15.91
N LEU A 300 1.88 -16.09 15.87
CA LEU A 300 0.65 -15.46 15.42
C LEU A 300 0.21 -14.32 16.34
N MET A 301 0.45 -14.41 17.65
CA MET A 301 0.14 -13.31 18.58
C MET A 301 1.10 -12.12 18.43
N VAL A 302 2.38 -12.36 18.17
CA VAL A 302 3.34 -11.29 17.81
C VAL A 302 2.90 -10.61 16.51
N LEU A 303 2.61 -11.38 15.46
CA LEU A 303 2.14 -10.84 14.18
C LEU A 303 0.83 -10.05 14.34
N TYR A 304 -0.13 -10.56 15.13
CA TYR A 304 -1.37 -9.85 15.46
C TYR A 304 -1.07 -8.49 16.10
N HIS A 305 -0.15 -8.44 17.06
CA HIS A 305 0.20 -7.20 17.75
C HIS A 305 0.84 -6.16 16.81
N ILE A 306 1.81 -6.58 15.98
CA ILE A 306 2.48 -5.69 15.01
C ILE A 306 1.48 -5.20 13.94
N VAL A 307 0.67 -6.09 13.36
CA VAL A 307 -0.35 -5.71 12.38
C VAL A 307 -1.42 -4.79 13.00
N SER A 308 -1.80 -4.99 14.26
CA SER A 308 -2.78 -4.15 14.95
C SER A 308 -2.24 -2.73 15.22
N SER A 309 -1.02 -2.64 15.76
CA SER A 309 -0.41 -1.39 16.25
C SER A 309 0.27 -0.55 15.18
N SER A 310 0.89 -1.18 14.17
CA SER A 310 1.75 -0.51 13.20
C SER A 310 1.21 -0.47 11.77
N THR A 311 0.01 -1.01 11.51
CA THR A 311 -0.68 -0.77 10.23
C THR A 311 -1.29 0.63 10.21
N VAL A 312 -0.91 1.42 9.20
CA VAL A 312 -1.38 2.80 8.98
C VAL A 312 -2.91 2.83 8.83
N CYS A 313 -3.56 3.88 9.37
CA CYS A 313 -5.02 4.03 9.42
C CYS A 313 -5.74 3.88 8.06
N LEU A 314 -5.03 4.15 6.96
CA LEU A 314 -5.50 4.06 5.57
C LEU A 314 -5.92 2.62 5.17
N MET A 315 -5.30 1.59 5.78
CA MET A 315 -5.53 0.16 5.49
C MET A 315 -6.46 -0.49 6.52
N GLY A 316 -7.49 0.24 6.95
CA GLY A 316 -8.35 -0.15 8.06
C GLY A 316 -9.23 -1.39 7.78
N HIS A 317 -9.47 -1.73 6.51
CA HIS A 317 -10.28 -2.90 6.11
C HIS A 317 -9.42 -4.17 6.04
N GLU A 318 -8.31 -4.08 5.32
CA GLU A 318 -7.27 -5.08 5.16
C GLU A 318 -6.73 -5.51 6.53
N ARG A 319 -6.44 -4.54 7.41
CA ARG A 319 -6.07 -4.79 8.82
C ARG A 319 -7.12 -5.66 9.52
N LYS A 320 -8.41 -5.33 9.40
CA LYS A 320 -9.49 -6.09 10.06
C LYS A 320 -9.64 -7.50 9.49
N GLN A 321 -9.51 -7.67 8.17
CA GLN A 321 -9.54 -9.00 7.54
C GLN A 321 -8.35 -9.86 7.99
N THR A 322 -7.15 -9.28 7.96
CA THR A 322 -5.89 -9.96 8.32
C THR A 322 -5.84 -10.30 9.81
N LEU A 323 -6.27 -9.40 10.70
CA LEU A 323 -6.39 -9.70 12.13
C LEU A 323 -7.41 -10.81 12.41
N ARG A 324 -8.53 -10.87 11.66
CA ARG A 324 -9.49 -11.98 11.75
C ARG A 324 -8.91 -13.30 11.26
N LEU A 325 -8.13 -13.28 10.17
CA LEU A 325 -7.41 -14.44 9.66
C LEU A 325 -6.37 -14.96 10.69
N ILE A 326 -5.57 -14.07 11.27
CA ILE A 326 -4.58 -14.42 12.30
C ILE A 326 -5.27 -14.98 13.55
N ASP A 327 -6.37 -14.38 14.01
CA ASP A 327 -7.18 -14.88 15.12
C ASP A 327 -7.83 -16.24 14.82
N PHE A 328 -8.31 -16.46 13.59
CA PHE A 328 -8.84 -17.76 13.14
C PHE A 328 -7.77 -18.87 13.17
N LEU A 329 -6.59 -18.62 12.58
CA LEU A 329 -5.45 -19.55 12.62
C LEU A 329 -4.99 -19.80 14.08
N GLY A 330 -4.93 -18.74 14.90
CA GLY A 330 -4.59 -18.84 16.32
C GLY A 330 -5.61 -19.65 17.14
N LYS A 331 -6.90 -19.58 16.78
CA LYS A 331 -7.97 -20.39 17.40
C LYS A 331 -7.89 -21.86 17.03
N GLN A 332 -7.54 -22.19 15.79
CA GLN A 332 -7.31 -23.58 15.38
C GLN A 332 -6.18 -24.23 16.20
N LEU A 333 -5.09 -23.49 16.46
CA LEU A 333 -3.99 -23.97 17.31
C LEU A 333 -4.33 -24.01 18.81
N ARG A 334 -5.18 -23.09 19.30
CA ARG A 334 -5.61 -23.05 20.71
C ARG A 334 -6.42 -24.27 21.16
N GLY A 335 -7.03 -25.03 20.24
CA GLY A 335 -7.84 -26.20 20.58
C GLY A 335 -7.08 -27.33 21.30
N GLU A 336 -5.74 -27.27 21.33
CA GLU A 336 -4.88 -28.35 21.82
C GLU A 336 -3.87 -27.93 22.92
N VAL A 337 -3.88 -26.66 23.39
CA VAL A 337 -2.80 -26.14 24.26
C VAL A 337 -3.34 -25.44 25.53
N SER A 338 -2.97 -25.97 26.70
CA SER A 338 -3.24 -25.39 28.02
C SER A 338 -2.41 -24.12 28.28
N TYR A 339 -3.04 -23.07 28.82
CA TYR A 339 -2.45 -21.72 28.86
C TYR A 339 -1.70 -21.40 30.16
N VAL A 340 -0.59 -20.67 30.03
CA VAL A 340 0.01 -19.84 31.09
C VAL A 340 0.21 -18.43 30.52
N PRO A 341 -0.17 -17.35 31.22
CA PRO A 341 -0.01 -15.99 30.67
C PRO A 341 1.45 -15.60 30.52
N MET A 342 1.84 -15.15 29.33
CA MET A 342 3.13 -14.51 29.09
C MET A 342 3.12 -13.06 29.58
N VAL A 343 4.17 -12.68 30.30
CA VAL A 343 4.40 -11.29 30.75
C VAL A 343 4.81 -10.46 29.54
N VAL A 344 3.88 -9.69 28.99
CA VAL A 344 4.20 -8.61 28.06
C VAL A 344 4.83 -7.48 28.87
N TYR A 345 5.93 -6.90 28.36
CA TYR A 345 6.49 -5.67 28.91
C TYR A 345 5.43 -4.57 28.83
N SER A 346 4.81 -4.26 29.98
CA SER A 346 3.97 -3.08 30.10
C SER A 346 4.84 -1.84 30.24
N ASP A 347 4.40 -0.79 29.56
CA ASP A 347 4.96 0.55 29.69
C ASP A 347 4.91 0.99 31.17
N LYS A 348 6.08 1.07 31.81
CA LYS A 348 6.19 1.40 33.24
C LYS A 348 6.54 2.87 33.50
N THR A 349 6.14 3.77 32.60
CA THR A 349 6.30 5.23 32.75
C THR A 349 5.12 6.06 32.22
N ALA A 350 3.87 5.70 32.52
CA ALA A 350 2.73 6.65 32.51
C ALA A 350 1.50 6.09 33.28
N PRO A 351 0.88 6.84 34.22
CA PRO A 351 -0.23 6.33 35.03
C PRO A 351 -1.60 6.71 34.46
N TYR A 352 -2.13 5.93 33.51
CA TYR A 352 -3.54 6.04 33.08
C TYR A 352 -4.22 4.68 32.93
N SER A 353 -5.03 4.34 33.93
CA SER A 353 -5.93 3.17 33.93
C SER A 353 -7.25 3.48 33.23
N PHE A 354 -7.64 2.67 32.25
CA PHE A 354 -8.98 2.70 31.67
C PHE A 354 -10.02 2.04 32.59
N VAL A 355 -11.14 2.72 32.84
CA VAL A 355 -12.39 2.18 33.39
C VAL A 355 -13.54 2.69 32.51
N PRO A 356 -14.54 1.86 32.13
CA PRO A 356 -15.52 2.22 31.10
C PRO A 356 -16.74 3.00 31.63
N ALA A 357 -17.43 3.63 30.66
CA ALA A 357 -18.79 4.18 30.67
C ALA A 357 -19.00 5.66 31.08
N SER A 358 -19.66 6.37 30.15
CA SER A 358 -20.64 7.47 30.31
C SER A 358 -20.44 8.58 31.37
N GLY A 359 -20.49 9.84 30.92
CA GLY A 359 -21.09 10.91 31.72
C GLY A 359 -20.26 12.19 31.86
N TYR A 360 -20.97 13.31 31.84
CA TYR A 360 -20.53 14.70 31.88
C TYR A 360 -19.56 15.14 33.00
N MET A 361 -18.75 16.14 32.64
CA MET A 361 -18.24 17.28 33.42
C MET A 361 -17.07 17.15 34.42
N VAL A 362 -16.39 18.29 34.54
CA VAL A 362 -15.13 18.59 35.26
C VAL A 362 -15.41 19.04 36.69
N PRO A 363 -14.50 18.76 37.65
CA PRO A 363 -14.15 19.81 38.62
C PRO A 363 -12.65 19.93 38.98
N VAL A 364 -12.17 21.16 38.89
CA VAL A 364 -11.28 21.91 39.81
C VAL A 364 -10.62 21.13 40.96
N SER A 365 -9.29 21.25 41.10
CA SER A 365 -8.57 21.00 42.36
C SER A 365 -8.28 22.30 43.13
N THR A 366 -8.39 22.24 44.46
CA THR A 366 -8.22 23.38 45.38
C THR A 366 -6.84 23.40 46.06
N ARG A 367 -6.43 24.62 46.46
CA ARG A 367 -5.12 25.00 47.03
C ARG A 367 -4.78 24.37 48.39
N SER A 368 -3.47 24.18 48.63
CA SER A 368 -2.66 24.90 49.66
C SER A 368 -1.15 24.62 49.41
N GLN A 369 -0.26 25.61 49.20
CA GLN A 369 0.40 26.51 50.17
C GLN A 369 1.33 25.77 51.17
N THR A 370 2.59 26.15 51.45
CA THR A 370 3.47 27.32 51.14
C THR A 370 4.94 26.84 51.00
N LEU A 371 5.88 27.51 50.32
CA LEU A 371 6.67 28.67 50.80
C LEU A 371 7.54 29.28 49.66
N SER A 372 7.82 30.59 49.75
CA SER A 372 8.85 31.33 49.00
C SER A 372 9.81 32.00 50.03
N PRO A 373 10.93 32.71 49.70
CA PRO A 373 10.98 33.83 48.73
C PRO A 373 12.28 34.01 47.91
N TYR A 374 12.22 34.83 46.84
CA TYR A 374 13.19 35.89 46.50
C TYR A 374 12.51 36.88 45.53
N SER A 375 12.86 38.17 45.60
CA SER A 375 12.08 39.28 45.02
C SER A 375 12.92 40.30 44.23
N TYR A 376 12.18 41.16 43.49
CA TYR A 376 12.56 42.40 42.77
C TYR A 376 13.04 42.21 41.29
N ASP A 377 12.65 43.06 40.32
CA ASP A 377 11.74 44.23 40.38
C ASP A 377 10.99 44.57 39.06
N ASN A 378 10.14 45.61 39.12
CA ASN A 378 9.41 46.29 38.02
C ASN A 378 9.97 47.75 37.83
N PRO A 379 9.55 48.64 36.88
CA PRO A 379 8.16 48.84 36.42
C PRO A 379 7.93 49.26 34.94
N CYS A 380 6.65 49.42 34.61
CA CYS A 380 6.11 50.15 33.45
C CYS A 380 5.53 51.51 33.91
N PRO A 381 5.40 52.55 33.06
CA PRO A 381 4.58 53.73 33.36
C PRO A 381 3.24 53.77 32.59
N ASP A 382 2.26 54.43 33.20
CA ASP A 382 0.88 54.57 32.76
C ASP A 382 0.67 55.54 31.59
N ASP A 383 -0.48 55.45 30.89
CA ASP A 383 -1.46 56.54 30.98
C ASP A 383 -2.89 56.10 30.57
N LEU A 384 -3.90 56.67 31.25
CA LEU A 384 -5.31 56.37 31.04
C LEU A 384 -6.17 57.62 31.32
N THR A 385 -6.81 58.18 30.30
CA THR A 385 -8.18 58.78 30.30
C THR A 385 -8.36 59.78 29.16
N LEU A 386 -9.50 59.71 28.44
CA LEU A 386 -10.29 60.90 28.08
C LEU A 386 -11.68 60.53 27.51
N LEU A 387 -12.70 61.11 28.15
CA LEU A 387 -14.09 61.39 27.75
C LEU A 387 -15.03 60.31 27.11
N ASN A 388 -16.07 60.01 27.90
CA ASN A 388 -17.41 59.66 27.45
C ASN A 388 -18.20 60.89 26.93
N ARG A 389 -18.98 60.74 25.85
CA ARG A 389 -20.34 61.29 25.57
C ARG A 389 -20.54 61.79 24.14
N SER A 390 -21.42 61.11 23.39
CA SER A 390 -22.59 61.72 22.72
C SER A 390 -23.54 60.62 22.26
N LEU A 391 -24.79 60.67 22.70
CA LEU A 391 -25.88 59.76 22.32
C LEU A 391 -27.12 60.59 21.95
N ARG A 392 -28.00 59.97 21.15
CA ARG A 392 -29.39 60.35 20.82
C ARG A 392 -29.59 61.30 19.63
N GLN A 393 -30.25 60.79 18.59
CA GLN A 393 -31.68 61.06 18.38
C GLN A 393 -32.35 59.88 17.62
N ASN A 394 -33.64 59.73 17.85
CA ASN A 394 -34.64 58.74 17.36
C ASN A 394 -35.99 59.51 17.42
N PRO A 395 -37.12 59.03 16.84
CA PRO A 395 -37.36 58.12 15.72
C PRO A 395 -38.38 58.70 14.70
N GLU A 396 -38.79 57.96 13.66
CA GLU A 396 -40.16 58.05 13.08
C GLU A 396 -40.53 56.80 12.24
N THR A 397 -41.81 56.61 11.87
CA THR A 397 -42.44 55.29 11.64
C THR A 397 -43.42 55.19 10.45
N ALA A 398 -43.71 53.93 10.05
CA ALA A 398 -44.82 53.44 9.19
C ALA A 398 -44.57 53.46 7.65
N CYS A 399 -45.12 52.56 6.81
CA CYS A 399 -46.30 51.67 6.93
C CYS A 399 -46.13 50.22 6.38
N MET A 400 -46.99 49.35 6.92
CA MET A 400 -47.46 47.98 6.58
C MET A 400 -47.16 47.28 5.23
N GLY A 401 -47.15 45.93 5.30
CA GLY A 401 -47.30 45.01 4.17
C GLY A 401 -47.27 43.52 4.57
N ASP A 402 -48.29 43.02 5.29
CA ASP A 402 -48.34 41.62 5.78
C ASP A 402 -48.54 40.58 4.66
N PHE A 403 -47.81 39.47 4.72
CA PHE A 403 -48.22 38.18 4.14
C PHE A 403 -47.94 37.03 5.12
N ASN A 404 -49.01 36.52 5.74
CA ASN A 404 -48.97 35.33 6.58
C ASN A 404 -48.98 34.05 5.71
N LEU A 405 -48.03 33.14 5.93
CA LEU A 405 -48.13 31.73 5.54
C LEU A 405 -48.30 30.89 6.82
N PRO A 406 -49.29 29.98 6.88
CA PRO A 406 -49.68 29.33 8.14
C PRO A 406 -48.67 28.26 8.57
N SER A 407 -48.30 28.30 9.85
CA SER A 407 -47.53 27.23 10.49
C SER A 407 -48.40 26.00 10.73
N ILE A 408 -48.16 24.93 9.95
CA ILE A 408 -48.84 23.64 10.14
C ILE A 408 -48.28 22.98 11.41
N LYS A 409 -49.02 23.10 12.51
CA LYS A 409 -48.83 22.26 13.71
C LYS A 409 -49.52 20.92 13.49
N TRP A 410 -48.75 19.84 13.52
CA TRP A 410 -49.31 18.49 13.61
C TRP A 410 -49.74 18.21 15.06
N SER A 411 -51.04 18.29 15.33
CA SER A 411 -51.65 17.68 16.52
C SER A 411 -51.94 16.21 16.23
N LEU A 412 -51.44 15.29 17.07
CA LEU A 412 -52.03 13.95 17.13
C LEU A 412 -53.44 14.08 17.73
N ASP A 413 -54.45 13.68 16.97
CA ASP A 413 -55.82 13.54 17.46
C ASP A 413 -56.16 12.05 17.58
N GLU A 414 -56.49 11.59 18.78
CA GLU A 414 -56.76 10.18 19.07
C GLU A 414 -58.23 9.84 18.81
N SER A 415 -58.59 9.50 17.57
CA SER A 415 -59.89 8.89 17.28
C SER A 415 -59.83 7.82 16.19
N ILE A 416 -59.78 6.55 16.63
CA ILE A 416 -59.91 5.36 15.76
C ILE A 416 -61.33 4.81 15.89
N PRO A 417 -62.13 4.71 14.80
CA PRO A 417 -63.33 3.89 14.78
C PRO A 417 -62.95 2.41 14.62
N THR A 418 -63.14 1.61 15.65
CA THR A 418 -63.05 0.15 15.55
C THR A 418 -64.25 -0.42 14.80
N ASN A 419 -64.10 -0.77 13.52
CA ASN A 419 -64.67 -1.98 12.89
C ASN A 419 -64.50 -1.99 11.36
N LEU A 420 -63.60 -2.83 10.85
CA LEU A 420 -63.78 -3.55 9.58
C LEU A 420 -62.80 -4.73 9.56
N GLY A 421 -63.34 -5.95 9.54
CA GLY A 421 -62.56 -7.16 9.78
C GLY A 421 -61.87 -7.72 8.54
N ALA A 422 -60.75 -8.41 8.79
CA ALA A 422 -60.27 -9.58 8.05
C ALA A 422 -60.41 -9.58 6.51
N SER A 423 -59.52 -8.88 5.80
CA SER A 423 -58.72 -9.47 4.70
C SER A 423 -57.83 -8.42 4.03
N ARG A 424 -56.53 -8.41 4.38
CA ARG A 424 -55.39 -7.94 3.56
C ARG A 424 -54.09 -7.98 4.37
N THR A 425 -53.62 -9.18 4.71
CA THR A 425 -52.23 -9.38 5.13
C THR A 425 -51.32 -9.39 3.89
N ALA A 426 -51.33 -8.28 3.14
CA ALA A 426 -50.35 -8.05 2.07
C ALA A 426 -49.03 -7.64 2.74
N ALA A 427 -47.95 -8.32 2.36
CA ALA A 427 -46.68 -8.21 3.08
C ALA A 427 -46.09 -6.80 3.01
N PHE A 428 -46.05 -6.09 4.14
CA PHE A 428 -44.98 -5.13 4.39
C PHE A 428 -43.68 -5.91 4.58
N GLN A 429 -43.04 -6.27 3.47
CA GLN A 429 -41.65 -6.69 3.50
C GLN A 429 -40.83 -5.54 4.08
N ILE A 430 -40.23 -5.77 5.24
CA ILE A 430 -39.14 -4.94 5.72
C ILE A 430 -38.03 -5.08 4.67
N PHE A 431 -37.87 -4.07 3.83
CA PHE A 431 -36.67 -3.91 3.01
C PHE A 431 -35.50 -3.72 3.98
N GLY A 432 -34.85 -4.84 4.33
CA GLY A 432 -33.53 -4.79 4.94
C GLY A 432 -32.63 -3.96 4.05
N ARG A 433 -31.68 -3.21 4.64
CA ARG A 433 -30.69 -2.45 3.87
C ARG A 433 -29.89 -3.40 2.98
N CYS A 434 -30.34 -3.57 1.75
CA CYS A 434 -29.54 -4.17 0.70
C CYS A 434 -28.31 -3.27 0.55
N ALA A 435 -27.12 -3.85 0.50
CA ALA A 435 -25.94 -3.08 0.12
C ALA A 435 -26.21 -2.54 -1.29
N SER A 436 -26.20 -1.22 -1.46
CA SER A 436 -26.41 -0.60 -2.78
C SER A 436 -25.25 -0.98 -3.70
N THR A 437 -25.46 -2.04 -4.49
CA THR A 437 -24.55 -2.44 -5.56
C THR A 437 -24.57 -1.35 -6.61
N LEU A 438 -23.51 -0.55 -6.65
CA LEU A 438 -23.29 0.46 -7.67
C LEU A 438 -23.21 -0.22 -9.05
N THR A 439 -24.23 -0.01 -9.89
CA THR A 439 -24.24 -0.49 -11.26
C THR A 439 -23.70 0.61 -12.17
N PHE A 440 -22.43 0.53 -12.58
CA PHE A 440 -21.90 1.47 -13.55
C PHE A 440 -22.56 1.25 -14.93
N VAL A 441 -23.17 2.29 -15.48
CA VAL A 441 -23.75 2.28 -16.84
C VAL A 441 -22.82 3.07 -17.76
N PRO A 442 -22.20 2.43 -18.76
CA PRO A 442 -21.28 3.09 -19.68
C PRO A 442 -22.03 4.02 -20.64
N ASP A 443 -21.48 5.20 -20.88
CA ASP A 443 -21.93 6.12 -21.91
C ASP A 443 -21.28 5.81 -23.27
N PHE A 444 -21.82 6.39 -24.35
CA PHE A 444 -21.30 6.20 -25.71
C PHE A 444 -20.56 7.46 -26.18
N PRO A 445 -19.34 7.35 -26.73
CA PRO A 445 -18.60 8.49 -27.23
C PRO A 445 -19.25 9.05 -28.50
N SER A 446 -19.18 10.37 -28.69
CA SER A 446 -19.57 10.98 -29.97
C SER A 446 -18.67 10.45 -31.10
N PRO A 447 -19.23 9.99 -32.24
CA PRO A 447 -18.45 9.57 -33.40
C PRO A 447 -17.50 10.65 -33.95
N LEU A 448 -17.74 11.93 -33.58
CA LEU A 448 -16.91 13.07 -33.96
C LEU A 448 -15.52 13.08 -33.29
N TYR A 449 -15.34 12.35 -32.18
CA TYR A 449 -14.08 12.34 -31.42
C TYR A 449 -13.04 11.31 -31.93
N GLY A 450 -13.34 10.59 -33.01
CA GLY A 450 -12.40 9.72 -33.70
C GLY A 450 -12.23 8.33 -33.07
N GLU A 451 -11.03 7.77 -33.17
CA GLU A 451 -10.71 6.42 -32.68
C GLU A 451 -10.84 6.34 -31.15
N THR A 452 -11.42 5.24 -30.68
CA THR A 452 -11.67 4.96 -29.26
C THR A 452 -10.85 3.77 -28.79
N GLN A 453 -10.52 3.78 -27.50
CA GLN A 453 -9.87 2.66 -26.82
C GLN A 453 -10.57 2.41 -25.49
N LYS A 454 -10.74 1.13 -25.16
CA LYS A 454 -11.26 0.69 -23.87
C LYS A 454 -10.37 1.15 -22.72
N MET A 455 -10.86 2.11 -21.93
CA MET A 455 -10.17 2.67 -20.77
C MET A 455 -11.07 2.66 -19.54
N ASN A 456 -10.46 2.45 -18.37
CA ASN A 456 -11.09 2.78 -17.10
C ASN A 456 -10.87 4.25 -16.71
N LEU A 457 -11.50 4.70 -15.61
CA LEU A 457 -11.47 6.11 -15.27
C LEU A 457 -10.06 6.62 -14.93
N PHE A 458 -9.19 5.83 -14.26
CA PHE A 458 -7.81 6.28 -14.02
C PHE A 458 -7.00 6.37 -15.33
N GLN A 459 -7.20 5.44 -16.27
CA GLN A 459 -6.55 5.43 -17.57
C GLN A 459 -6.97 6.62 -18.43
N SER A 460 -8.25 7.01 -18.40
CA SER A 460 -8.75 8.20 -19.11
C SER A 460 -8.12 9.50 -18.59
N LEU A 461 -7.89 9.60 -17.27
CA LEU A 461 -7.19 10.72 -16.65
C LEU A 461 -5.69 10.72 -17.01
N THR A 462 -5.04 9.55 -17.03
CA THR A 462 -3.66 9.42 -17.53
C THR A 462 -3.55 9.90 -18.97
N ASN A 463 -4.49 9.51 -19.84
CA ASN A 463 -4.50 9.90 -21.25
C ASN A 463 -4.82 11.40 -21.45
N ALA A 464 -5.68 11.99 -20.62
CA ALA A 464 -5.90 13.44 -20.60
C ALA A 464 -4.62 14.22 -20.24
N MET A 465 -3.92 13.81 -19.17
CA MET A 465 -2.64 14.41 -18.78
C MET A 465 -1.54 14.14 -19.81
N ASP A 466 -1.56 12.98 -20.50
CA ASP A 466 -0.64 12.66 -21.58
C ASP A 466 -0.77 13.66 -22.75
N ILE A 467 -2.01 13.97 -23.17
CA ILE A 467 -2.29 14.96 -24.22
C ILE A 467 -1.81 16.36 -23.84
N ILE A 468 -2.04 16.79 -22.59
CA ILE A 468 -1.56 18.11 -22.13
C ILE A 468 -0.03 18.16 -22.08
N LEU A 469 0.62 17.11 -21.54
CA LEU A 469 2.07 17.07 -21.44
C LEU A 469 2.75 17.06 -22.81
N ASP A 470 2.13 16.45 -23.83
CA ASP A 470 2.59 16.48 -25.23
C ASP A 470 2.40 17.86 -25.88
N SER A 471 1.21 18.45 -25.73
CA SER A 471 0.81 19.66 -26.45
C SER A 471 1.25 20.99 -25.83
N ASP A 472 1.43 21.04 -24.51
CA ASP A 472 1.90 22.23 -23.78
C ASP A 472 3.26 21.94 -23.12
N PRO A 473 4.40 22.43 -23.68
CA PRO A 473 5.72 22.24 -23.11
C PRO A 473 5.93 22.85 -21.71
N THR A 474 5.08 23.80 -21.30
CA THR A 474 5.14 24.43 -19.96
C THR A 474 4.43 23.60 -18.89
N SER A 475 3.61 22.63 -19.29
CA SER A 475 2.77 21.90 -18.34
C SER A 475 3.57 20.93 -17.46
N VAL A 476 3.20 20.88 -16.18
CA VAL A 476 3.82 20.03 -15.16
C VAL A 476 2.75 19.34 -14.30
N VAL A 477 3.03 18.10 -13.90
CA VAL A 477 2.22 17.31 -12.96
C VAL A 477 3.02 17.07 -11.69
N PHE A 478 2.49 17.49 -10.54
CA PHE A 478 3.19 17.38 -9.26
C PHE A 478 2.24 17.11 -8.10
N GLY A 479 2.75 16.50 -7.05
CA GLY A 479 2.01 16.16 -5.84
C GLY A 479 2.73 15.04 -5.09
N GLU A 480 2.07 14.46 -4.10
CA GLU A 480 2.61 13.30 -3.38
C GLU A 480 2.56 12.05 -4.26
N ASP A 481 3.69 11.34 -4.36
CA ASP A 481 3.81 10.03 -5.01
C ASP A 481 3.50 9.93 -6.53
N VAL A 482 3.19 11.04 -7.20
CA VAL A 482 2.92 11.08 -8.65
C VAL A 482 4.07 10.56 -9.51
N ALA A 483 5.31 10.65 -9.05
CA ALA A 483 6.50 10.29 -9.84
C ALA A 483 6.66 8.78 -10.13
N PHE A 484 6.02 7.88 -9.36
CA PHE A 484 5.94 6.45 -9.73
C PHE A 484 4.64 6.08 -10.44
N GLY A 485 3.74 7.06 -10.59
CA GLY A 485 2.41 6.93 -11.16
C GLY A 485 1.24 7.19 -10.21
N GLY A 486 1.51 7.65 -8.97
CA GLY A 486 0.50 7.94 -7.96
C GLY A 486 -0.13 6.69 -7.33
N VAL A 487 -0.70 6.85 -6.14
CA VAL A 487 -1.30 5.73 -5.38
C VAL A 487 -2.50 5.10 -6.11
N PHE A 488 -3.23 5.89 -6.90
CA PHE A 488 -4.35 5.45 -7.74
C PHE A 488 -3.98 5.06 -9.18
N ARG A 489 -2.70 5.17 -9.56
CA ARG A 489 -2.16 4.90 -10.92
C ARG A 489 -2.49 5.94 -12.01
N CYS A 490 -3.06 7.09 -11.66
CA CYS A 490 -3.45 8.14 -12.61
C CYS A 490 -2.28 8.75 -13.42
N THR A 491 -1.02 8.66 -12.95
CA THR A 491 0.14 9.31 -13.61
C THR A 491 1.21 8.32 -14.10
N VAL A 492 0.87 7.02 -14.20
CA VAL A 492 1.82 5.96 -14.61
C VAL A 492 2.42 6.24 -15.99
N GLY A 493 3.74 6.09 -16.11
CA GLY A 493 4.48 6.25 -17.37
C GLY A 493 4.72 7.70 -17.81
N LEU A 494 3.96 8.68 -17.29
CA LEU A 494 4.10 10.09 -17.68
C LEU A 494 5.51 10.63 -17.36
N LYS A 495 6.09 10.27 -16.21
CA LYS A 495 7.46 10.65 -15.86
C LYS A 495 8.51 10.06 -16.80
N ASP A 496 8.33 8.82 -17.22
CA ASP A 496 9.29 8.15 -18.10
C ASP A 496 9.22 8.72 -19.53
N LYS A 497 8.03 9.22 -19.95
CA LYS A 497 7.79 9.88 -21.24
C LYS A 497 8.25 11.35 -21.27
N TYR A 498 7.95 12.15 -20.24
CA TYR A 498 8.16 13.61 -20.22
C TYR A 498 9.29 14.10 -19.32
N GLY A 499 9.93 13.18 -18.57
CA GLY A 499 11.05 13.48 -17.70
C GLY A 499 10.66 13.91 -16.29
N LYS A 500 11.63 13.76 -15.38
CA LYS A 500 11.51 14.05 -13.94
C LYS A 500 11.22 15.52 -13.63
N ASP A 501 11.53 16.45 -14.53
CA ASP A 501 11.38 17.89 -14.27
C ASP A 501 9.96 18.38 -14.61
N ARG A 502 9.15 17.54 -15.30
CA ARG A 502 7.74 17.79 -15.61
C ARG A 502 6.78 16.90 -14.84
N VAL A 503 7.23 15.74 -14.32
CA VAL A 503 6.43 14.86 -13.45
C VAL A 503 7.23 14.49 -12.20
N PHE A 504 6.95 15.16 -11.07
CA PHE A 504 7.77 15.07 -9.85
C PHE A 504 6.97 15.00 -8.55
N ASN A 505 7.56 14.33 -7.55
CA ASN A 505 7.03 14.32 -6.20
C ASN A 505 7.30 15.66 -5.51
N THR A 506 6.33 16.13 -4.73
CA THR A 506 6.50 17.20 -3.74
C THR A 506 6.86 16.62 -2.36
N PRO A 507 7.29 17.46 -1.40
CA PRO A 507 7.16 17.14 0.02
C PRO A 507 5.70 16.86 0.41
N LEU A 508 5.50 16.15 1.53
CA LEU A 508 4.19 15.80 2.08
C LEU A 508 3.58 17.03 2.79
N SER A 509 2.86 17.87 2.03
CA SER A 509 2.28 19.13 2.50
C SER A 509 1.33 19.73 1.45
N GLU A 510 0.02 19.56 1.65
CA GLU A 510 -1.02 19.95 0.70
C GLU A 510 -1.09 21.48 0.50
N GLN A 511 -0.87 22.26 1.57
CA GLN A 511 -0.71 23.71 1.48
C GLN A 511 0.49 24.11 0.62
N GLY A 512 1.60 23.34 0.69
CA GLY A 512 2.79 23.56 -0.11
C GLY A 512 2.55 23.22 -1.58
N ILE A 513 1.85 22.11 -1.85
CA ILE A 513 1.46 21.68 -3.20
C ILE A 513 0.63 22.78 -3.89
N VAL A 514 -0.46 23.24 -3.28
CA VAL A 514 -1.32 24.25 -3.92
C VAL A 514 -0.62 25.61 -4.01
N GLY A 515 0.07 26.07 -2.96
CA GLY A 515 0.81 27.34 -2.99
C GLY A 515 1.90 27.38 -4.06
N PHE A 516 2.63 26.27 -4.23
CA PHE A 516 3.59 26.09 -5.34
C PHE A 516 2.89 26.12 -6.70
N GLY A 517 1.75 25.43 -6.84
CA GLY A 517 0.94 25.44 -8.06
C GLY A 517 0.43 26.82 -8.46
N ILE A 518 -0.01 27.62 -7.49
CA ILE A 518 -0.40 29.04 -7.70
C ILE A 518 0.79 29.84 -8.23
N GLY A 519 1.99 29.66 -7.65
CA GLY A 519 3.22 30.31 -8.09
C GLY A 519 3.61 29.92 -9.53
N MET A 520 3.57 28.63 -9.86
CA MET A 520 3.84 28.12 -11.22
C MET A 520 2.85 28.68 -12.24
N ALA A 521 1.55 28.68 -11.93
CA ALA A 521 0.51 29.24 -12.78
C ALA A 521 0.66 30.76 -12.97
N ALA A 522 1.00 31.49 -11.90
CA ALA A 522 1.27 32.93 -11.98
C ALA A 522 2.53 33.26 -12.79
N ALA A 523 3.50 32.35 -12.88
CA ALA A 523 4.66 32.45 -13.77
C ALA A 523 4.37 32.07 -15.23
N GLY A 524 3.14 31.63 -15.55
CA GLY A 524 2.68 31.31 -16.90
C GLY A 524 2.80 29.84 -17.31
N ALA A 525 3.13 28.94 -16.40
CA ALA A 525 3.13 27.50 -16.66
C ALA A 525 1.74 26.87 -16.41
N THR A 526 1.45 25.73 -17.05
CA THR A 526 0.25 24.94 -16.72
C THR A 526 0.55 24.00 -15.54
N ALA A 527 -0.10 24.25 -14.41
CA ALA A 527 0.19 23.59 -13.13
C ALA A 527 -0.92 22.58 -12.79
N ILE A 528 -0.61 21.28 -12.92
CA ILE A 528 -1.53 20.19 -12.61
C ILE A 528 -1.13 19.58 -11.26
N ALA A 529 -1.74 20.06 -10.19
CA ALA A 529 -1.47 19.61 -8.83
C ALA A 529 -2.34 18.40 -8.44
N GLU A 530 -1.75 17.36 -7.85
CA GLU A 530 -2.48 16.24 -7.24
C GLU A 530 -2.50 16.38 -5.71
N ILE A 531 -3.69 16.40 -5.13
CA ILE A 531 -3.90 16.19 -3.69
C ILE A 531 -4.37 14.75 -3.52
N GLN A 532 -3.65 13.97 -2.70
CA GLN A 532 -3.75 12.50 -2.72
C GLN A 532 -5.15 11.95 -2.35
N PHE A 533 -5.92 12.68 -1.55
CA PHE A 533 -7.35 12.44 -1.28
C PHE A 533 -8.06 13.79 -1.11
N ALA A 534 -9.29 13.92 -1.60
CA ALA A 534 -10.11 15.12 -1.37
C ALA A 534 -10.32 15.38 0.14
N ASP A 535 -10.35 14.32 0.95
CA ASP A 535 -10.36 14.35 2.40
C ASP A 535 -9.14 15.10 3.03
N TYR A 536 -8.04 15.27 2.29
CA TYR A 536 -6.80 15.96 2.69
C TYR A 536 -6.62 17.33 2.02
N ILE A 537 -7.63 17.86 1.31
CA ILE A 537 -7.52 19.18 0.68
C ILE A 537 -7.58 20.35 1.70
N PHE A 538 -8.02 20.08 2.93
CA PHE A 538 -8.29 21.12 3.94
C PHE A 538 -7.07 21.93 4.43
N PRO A 539 -5.84 21.38 4.57
CA PRO A 539 -4.65 22.20 4.83
C PRO A 539 -4.39 23.21 3.70
N ALA A 540 -4.75 22.86 2.46
CA ALA A 540 -4.66 23.75 1.31
C ALA A 540 -5.85 24.72 1.16
N PHE A 541 -6.85 24.67 2.05
CA PHE A 541 -8.08 25.46 1.92
C PHE A 541 -7.80 26.97 1.88
N ASP A 542 -6.87 27.47 2.69
CA ASP A 542 -6.48 28.89 2.65
C ASP A 542 -5.86 29.29 1.29
N GLN A 543 -4.97 28.46 0.74
CA GLN A 543 -4.36 28.69 -0.57
C GLN A 543 -5.41 28.65 -1.69
N LEU A 544 -6.39 27.74 -1.64
CA LEU A 544 -7.48 27.69 -2.63
C LEU A 544 -8.40 28.89 -2.50
N VAL A 545 -8.85 29.21 -1.29
CA VAL A 545 -9.95 30.16 -1.05
C VAL A 545 -9.48 31.61 -0.98
N ASN A 546 -8.34 31.90 -0.34
CA ASN A 546 -7.85 33.27 -0.17
C ASN A 546 -6.84 33.68 -1.25
N GLU A 547 -6.00 32.75 -1.70
CA GLU A 547 -4.99 33.05 -2.72
C GLU A 547 -5.51 32.79 -4.13
N ALA A 548 -5.77 31.53 -4.52
CA ALA A 548 -6.09 31.15 -5.89
C ALA A 548 -7.38 31.81 -6.41
N ALA A 549 -8.50 31.62 -5.70
CA ALA A 549 -9.81 32.14 -6.10
C ALA A 549 -9.80 33.67 -6.32
N LYS A 550 -9.07 34.39 -5.46
CA LYS A 550 -9.04 35.85 -5.45
C LYS A 550 -7.91 36.41 -6.32
N PHE A 551 -6.99 35.59 -6.84
CA PHE A 551 -5.72 36.03 -7.45
C PHE A 551 -5.91 37.01 -8.63
N ARG A 552 -6.84 36.67 -9.54
CA ARG A 552 -7.17 37.52 -10.70
C ARG A 552 -7.89 38.81 -10.28
N TYR A 553 -8.83 38.71 -9.34
CA TYR A 553 -9.65 39.84 -8.92
C TYR A 553 -8.84 40.87 -8.12
N ARG A 554 -8.09 40.41 -7.10
CA ARG A 554 -7.31 41.28 -6.20
C ARG A 554 -6.19 42.05 -6.89
N SER A 555 -5.73 41.57 -8.05
CA SER A 555 -4.68 42.20 -8.86
C SER A 555 -5.23 43.12 -9.96
N GLY A 556 -6.56 43.24 -10.12
CA GLY A 556 -7.15 43.92 -11.27
C GLY A 556 -6.78 43.26 -12.60
N ASN A 557 -6.63 41.92 -12.60
CA ASN A 557 -6.14 41.12 -13.72
C ASN A 557 -4.67 41.36 -14.15
N LEU A 558 -3.86 42.08 -13.35
CA LEU A 558 -2.41 42.21 -13.59
C LEU A 558 -1.68 40.88 -13.44
N PHE A 559 -2.15 40.00 -12.54
CA PHE A 559 -1.64 38.65 -12.34
C PHE A 559 -2.79 37.66 -12.16
N ASN A 560 -2.60 36.40 -12.56
CA ASN A 560 -3.59 35.35 -12.37
C ASN A 560 -2.93 33.97 -12.29
N CYS A 561 -3.55 33.04 -11.57
CA CYS A 561 -3.19 31.62 -11.55
C CYS A 561 -4.22 30.80 -12.36
N GLY A 562 -4.63 31.30 -13.53
CA GLY A 562 -5.71 30.70 -14.31
C GLY A 562 -5.38 29.33 -14.89
N SER A 563 -4.10 29.00 -15.06
CA SER A 563 -3.59 27.71 -15.55
C SER A 563 -3.31 26.70 -14.41
N LEU A 564 -4.02 26.82 -13.29
CA LEU A 564 -3.93 25.89 -12.15
C LEU A 564 -5.13 24.94 -12.15
N THR A 565 -4.85 23.63 -12.19
CA THR A 565 -5.84 22.59 -11.93
C THR A 565 -5.40 21.76 -10.73
N VAL A 566 -6.24 21.70 -9.69
CA VAL A 566 -6.02 20.88 -8.50
C VAL A 566 -6.94 19.68 -8.57
N ARG A 567 -6.37 18.50 -8.79
CA ARG A 567 -7.11 17.24 -8.90
C ARG A 567 -6.99 16.40 -7.63
N ALA A 568 -8.12 15.81 -7.20
CA ALA A 568 -8.18 15.08 -5.94
C ALA A 568 -9.18 13.90 -5.96
N PRO A 569 -8.80 12.69 -5.50
CA PRO A 569 -9.72 11.55 -5.39
C PRO A 569 -10.82 11.78 -4.35
N CYS A 570 -12.10 11.80 -4.77
CA CYS A 570 -13.25 12.14 -3.93
C CYS A 570 -14.23 10.97 -3.69
N GLY A 571 -15.19 11.18 -2.78
CA GLY A 571 -16.37 10.34 -2.60
C GLY A 571 -16.13 9.01 -1.87
N ALA A 572 -17.20 8.31 -1.54
CA ALA A 572 -17.17 7.07 -0.79
C ALA A 572 -16.68 5.87 -1.62
N VAL A 573 -15.86 5.02 -1.00
CA VAL A 573 -15.31 3.78 -1.61
C VAL A 573 -15.78 2.50 -0.87
N GLY A 574 -16.89 2.60 -0.13
CA GLY A 574 -17.46 1.50 0.68
C GLY A 574 -16.72 1.21 2.00
N HIS A 575 -15.40 1.38 2.06
CA HIS A 575 -14.58 1.10 3.25
C HIS A 575 -13.66 2.23 3.73
N GLY A 576 -13.77 3.44 3.17
CA GLY A 576 -12.88 4.57 3.47
C GLY A 576 -13.07 5.27 4.82
N ALA A 577 -14.13 4.95 5.58
CA ALA A 577 -14.45 5.60 6.86
C ALA A 577 -14.39 7.14 6.78
N HIS A 578 -13.83 7.83 7.77
CA HIS A 578 -13.87 9.29 7.89
C HIS A 578 -12.97 10.05 6.90
N TYR A 579 -11.86 9.47 6.47
CA TYR A 579 -10.77 10.21 5.80
C TYR A 579 -10.43 9.71 4.40
N HIS A 580 -11.14 8.70 3.88
CA HIS A 580 -11.04 8.24 2.50
C HIS A 580 -12.42 8.23 1.81
N SER A 581 -13.43 8.96 2.31
CA SER A 581 -14.82 8.88 1.82
C SER A 581 -15.51 10.21 1.56
N GLN A 582 -14.89 11.34 1.87
CA GLN A 582 -15.56 12.62 1.86
C GLN A 582 -15.85 13.12 0.44
N SER A 583 -17.03 13.72 0.31
CA SER A 583 -17.42 14.63 -0.75
C SER A 583 -17.35 16.04 -0.14
N VAL A 584 -16.42 16.86 -0.66
CA VAL A 584 -16.01 18.14 -0.05
C VAL A 584 -16.34 19.34 -0.96
N GLU A 585 -16.98 19.10 -2.10
CA GLU A 585 -17.31 20.09 -3.12
C GLU A 585 -18.12 21.28 -2.58
N SER A 586 -18.99 21.06 -1.59
CA SER A 586 -19.81 22.10 -0.96
C SER A 586 -19.00 23.15 -0.21
N PHE A 587 -17.83 22.80 0.35
CA PHE A 587 -16.93 23.77 0.98
C PHE A 587 -16.34 24.76 -0.02
N PHE A 588 -16.22 24.36 -1.29
CA PHE A 588 -15.67 25.17 -2.38
C PHE A 588 -16.75 25.83 -3.25
N ALA A 589 -17.97 25.29 -3.26
CA ALA A 589 -19.12 25.86 -3.99
C ALA A 589 -19.49 27.29 -3.55
N HIS A 590 -19.06 27.73 -2.36
CA HIS A 590 -19.28 29.07 -1.84
C HIS A 590 -18.08 30.02 -2.04
N VAL A 591 -17.17 29.72 -2.99
CA VAL A 591 -15.90 30.43 -3.18
C VAL A 591 -15.82 31.02 -4.61
N PRO A 592 -16.29 32.25 -4.83
CA PRO A 592 -16.21 32.91 -6.14
C PRO A 592 -14.77 33.01 -6.65
N GLY A 593 -14.57 32.65 -7.92
CA GLY A 593 -13.27 32.66 -8.59
C GLY A 593 -12.61 31.28 -8.72
N LEU A 594 -13.11 30.26 -8.04
CA LEU A 594 -12.82 28.85 -8.35
C LEU A 594 -13.83 28.30 -9.36
N LYS A 595 -13.43 27.25 -10.09
CA LYS A 595 -14.37 26.26 -10.66
C LYS A 595 -14.27 24.94 -9.93
N VAL A 596 -15.38 24.19 -9.82
CA VAL A 596 -15.43 22.88 -9.15
C VAL A 596 -16.15 21.87 -10.05
N VAL A 597 -15.49 20.76 -10.39
CA VAL A 597 -15.93 19.80 -11.41
C VAL A 597 -15.87 18.36 -10.87
N VAL A 598 -16.89 17.54 -11.18
CA VAL A 598 -16.99 16.14 -10.73
C VAL A 598 -17.53 15.25 -11.88
N PRO A 599 -16.70 14.42 -12.53
CA PRO A 599 -17.15 13.55 -13.62
C PRO A 599 -17.82 12.26 -13.13
N ARG A 600 -18.73 11.67 -13.91
CA ARG A 600 -19.42 10.40 -13.63
C ARG A 600 -18.81 9.15 -14.27
N GLY A 601 -17.88 9.27 -15.23
CA GLY A 601 -17.38 8.14 -16.02
C GLY A 601 -16.12 8.48 -16.85
N PRO A 602 -15.38 7.48 -17.39
CA PRO A 602 -14.13 7.64 -18.13
C PRO A 602 -14.14 8.66 -19.29
N ILE A 603 -15.11 8.58 -20.21
CA ILE A 603 -15.26 9.53 -21.33
C ILE A 603 -15.40 10.95 -20.78
N GLN A 604 -16.30 11.11 -19.81
CA GLN A 604 -16.59 12.40 -19.23
C GLN A 604 -15.40 12.96 -18.42
N ALA A 605 -14.68 12.09 -17.70
CA ALA A 605 -13.52 12.44 -16.90
C ALA A 605 -12.37 12.98 -17.75
N LYS A 606 -12.07 12.36 -18.89
CA LYS A 606 -11.07 12.88 -19.83
C LYS A 606 -11.50 14.24 -20.40
N GLY A 607 -12.71 14.33 -20.97
CA GLY A 607 -13.17 15.56 -21.63
C GLY A 607 -13.28 16.75 -20.67
N LEU A 608 -13.81 16.54 -19.46
CA LEU A 608 -13.90 17.59 -18.44
C LEU A 608 -12.53 17.94 -17.84
N LEU A 609 -11.58 17.00 -17.71
CA LEU A 609 -10.24 17.31 -17.22
C LEU A 609 -9.44 18.14 -18.25
N LEU A 610 -9.54 17.81 -19.54
CA LEU A 610 -8.93 18.60 -20.61
C LEU A 610 -9.45 20.04 -20.60
N SER A 611 -10.77 20.24 -20.53
CA SER A 611 -11.39 21.56 -20.35
C SER A 611 -10.92 22.25 -19.07
N SER A 612 -10.82 21.52 -17.95
CA SER A 612 -10.39 22.05 -16.63
C SER A 612 -8.94 22.54 -16.62
N ILE A 613 -8.07 21.96 -17.44
CA ILE A 613 -6.67 22.35 -17.58
C ILE A 613 -6.51 23.53 -18.55
N ARG A 614 -7.41 23.66 -19.52
CA ARG A 614 -7.39 24.72 -20.53
C ARG A 614 -8.11 26.00 -20.12
N ASP A 615 -9.14 25.87 -19.28
CA ASP A 615 -9.86 26.99 -18.68
C ASP A 615 -8.88 27.99 -18.03
N LYS A 616 -9.26 29.27 -18.01
CA LYS A 616 -8.40 30.34 -17.47
C LYS A 616 -8.85 30.77 -16.07
N ASN A 617 -9.28 29.82 -15.25
CA ASN A 617 -9.58 30.02 -13.83
C ASN A 617 -9.03 28.83 -13.05
N PRO A 618 -8.62 29.01 -11.77
CA PRO A 618 -8.21 27.88 -10.94
C PRO A 618 -9.36 26.87 -10.78
N VAL A 619 -9.16 25.64 -11.26
CA VAL A 619 -10.17 24.57 -11.24
C VAL A 619 -9.82 23.51 -10.21
N ILE A 620 -10.80 23.11 -9.40
CA ILE A 620 -10.73 21.90 -8.56
C ILE A 620 -11.48 20.77 -9.27
N PHE A 621 -10.79 19.67 -9.53
CA PHE A 621 -11.31 18.51 -10.25
C PHE A 621 -11.36 17.29 -9.32
N PHE A 622 -12.57 16.87 -8.95
CA PHE A 622 -12.77 15.80 -7.98
C PHE A 622 -13.04 14.45 -8.67
N GLU A 623 -12.12 13.52 -8.56
CA GLU A 623 -12.12 12.23 -9.26
C GLU A 623 -12.85 11.15 -8.42
N PRO A 624 -14.03 10.61 -8.78
CA PRO A 624 -14.76 9.69 -7.89
C PRO A 624 -14.04 8.34 -7.74
N LYS A 625 -13.40 8.15 -6.58
CA LYS A 625 -12.33 7.14 -6.43
C LYS A 625 -12.81 5.69 -6.54
N ILE A 626 -14.10 5.43 -6.28
CA ILE A 626 -14.72 4.12 -6.46
C ILE A 626 -14.79 3.70 -7.94
N LEU A 627 -14.88 4.66 -8.85
CA LEU A 627 -15.02 4.40 -10.29
C LEU A 627 -13.69 4.10 -10.99
N TYR A 628 -12.53 4.46 -10.43
CA TYR A 628 -11.20 4.30 -11.06
C TYR A 628 -10.97 2.98 -11.78
N ARG A 629 -11.41 1.87 -11.16
CA ARG A 629 -11.23 0.50 -11.69
C ARG A 629 -12.55 -0.19 -12.04
N GLN A 630 -13.69 0.36 -11.64
CA GLN A 630 -15.02 -0.22 -11.88
C GLN A 630 -15.64 0.27 -13.18
N ALA A 631 -15.51 1.56 -13.47
CA ALA A 631 -16.01 2.17 -14.69
C ALA A 631 -15.05 1.89 -15.84
N VAL A 632 -15.56 1.36 -16.96
CA VAL A 632 -14.80 1.06 -18.18
C VAL A 632 -15.65 1.39 -19.40
N GLU A 633 -15.12 2.21 -20.30
CA GLU A 633 -15.82 2.71 -21.50
C GLU A 633 -14.88 2.69 -22.71
N GLU A 634 -15.44 2.83 -23.92
CA GLU A 634 -14.66 3.14 -25.13
C GLU A 634 -14.39 4.65 -25.16
N VAL A 635 -13.20 5.05 -24.69
CA VAL A 635 -12.82 6.46 -24.54
C VAL A 635 -12.10 6.92 -25.82
N PRO A 636 -12.46 8.07 -26.44
CA PRO A 636 -11.73 8.58 -27.59
C PRO A 636 -10.27 8.82 -27.24
N VAL A 637 -9.34 8.37 -28.08
CA VAL A 637 -7.89 8.50 -27.87
C VAL A 637 -7.41 9.92 -28.19
N GLY A 638 -8.02 10.55 -29.20
CA GLY A 638 -7.73 11.92 -29.62
C GLY A 638 -8.12 13.00 -28.60
N ASP A 639 -7.77 14.24 -28.90
CA ASP A 639 -8.10 15.41 -28.09
C ASP A 639 -9.58 15.81 -28.25
N TYR A 640 -10.28 16.04 -27.14
CA TYR A 640 -11.65 16.55 -27.11
C TYR A 640 -11.96 17.21 -25.76
N GLU A 641 -12.96 18.08 -25.74
CA GLU A 641 -13.38 18.83 -24.56
C GLU A 641 -14.87 18.57 -24.29
N ILE A 642 -15.24 18.62 -23.01
CA ILE A 642 -16.64 18.71 -22.58
C ILE A 642 -16.79 20.06 -21.87
N PRO A 643 -17.78 20.89 -22.24
CA PRO A 643 -17.92 22.23 -21.69
C PRO A 643 -18.10 22.20 -20.16
N LEU A 644 -17.40 23.10 -19.49
CA LEU A 644 -17.59 23.37 -18.06
C LEU A 644 -18.81 24.27 -17.89
N SER A 645 -19.49 24.14 -16.75
CA SER A 645 -20.70 24.91 -16.40
C SER A 645 -21.93 24.66 -17.28
N GLU A 646 -21.94 23.55 -18.02
CA GLU A 646 -23.12 22.98 -18.66
C GLU A 646 -23.47 21.64 -17.98
N ALA A 647 -24.74 21.41 -17.69
CA ALA A 647 -25.25 20.12 -17.21
C ALA A 647 -25.61 19.19 -18.38
N GLU A 648 -26.02 17.96 -18.07
CA GLU A 648 -26.38 16.95 -19.06
C GLU A 648 -27.67 16.24 -18.66
N ILE A 649 -28.72 16.38 -19.47
CA ILE A 649 -29.96 15.61 -19.32
C ILE A 649 -29.70 14.21 -19.90
N LEU A 650 -29.71 13.19 -19.03
CA LEU A 650 -29.40 11.80 -19.37
C LEU A 650 -30.64 10.99 -19.74
N GLU A 651 -31.77 11.32 -19.12
CA GLU A 651 -33.07 10.73 -19.38
C GLU A 651 -34.10 11.86 -19.32
N GLU A 652 -34.90 12.05 -20.38
CA GLU A 652 -36.02 13.00 -20.40
C GLU A 652 -37.20 12.49 -19.55
N GLY A 653 -37.88 13.40 -18.85
CA GLY A 653 -39.04 13.05 -18.03
C GLY A 653 -39.97 14.24 -17.78
N SER A 654 -41.13 13.98 -17.15
CA SER A 654 -42.21 14.97 -17.02
C SER A 654 -42.76 15.14 -15.60
N ASP A 655 -42.53 14.19 -14.70
CA ASP A 655 -43.19 14.17 -13.39
C ASP A 655 -42.28 14.68 -12.25
N VAL A 656 -40.97 14.43 -12.35
CA VAL A 656 -39.99 14.85 -11.33
C VAL A 656 -38.59 14.97 -11.91
N THR A 657 -37.91 16.07 -11.60
CA THR A 657 -36.49 16.27 -11.94
C THR A 657 -35.59 15.73 -10.83
N VAL A 658 -34.56 14.99 -11.21
CA VAL A 658 -33.61 14.35 -10.31
C VAL A 658 -32.21 14.79 -10.71
N VAL A 659 -31.52 15.52 -9.83
CA VAL A 659 -30.18 16.09 -10.10
C VAL A 659 -29.13 15.38 -9.25
N GLY A 660 -27.97 15.08 -9.84
CA GLY A 660 -26.81 14.55 -9.14
C GLY A 660 -25.49 14.84 -9.85
N TRP A 661 -24.42 14.22 -9.37
CA TRP A 661 -23.08 14.28 -9.97
C TRP A 661 -22.23 13.08 -9.55
N GLY A 662 -21.16 12.81 -10.29
CA GLY A 662 -20.19 11.76 -9.99
C GLY A 662 -20.82 10.36 -9.87
N THR A 663 -20.39 9.59 -8.87
CA THR A 663 -20.91 8.23 -8.61
C THR A 663 -22.43 8.18 -8.42
N GLN A 664 -23.04 9.25 -7.88
CA GLN A 664 -24.44 9.24 -7.50
C GLN A 664 -25.36 9.12 -8.72
N ILE A 665 -24.94 9.57 -9.91
CA ILE A 665 -25.71 9.46 -11.15
C ILE A 665 -26.10 8.01 -11.48
N HIS A 666 -25.21 7.06 -11.25
CA HIS A 666 -25.49 5.64 -11.49
C HIS A 666 -26.56 5.10 -10.54
N VAL A 667 -26.57 5.56 -9.28
CA VAL A 667 -27.63 5.25 -8.31
C VAL A 667 -28.95 5.90 -8.73
N LEU A 668 -28.91 7.13 -9.26
CA LEU A 668 -30.10 7.85 -9.69
C LEU A 668 -30.71 7.24 -10.97
N ARG A 669 -29.91 6.72 -11.92
CA ARG A 669 -30.38 5.91 -13.06
C ARG A 669 -31.22 4.71 -12.58
N ASP A 670 -30.70 3.94 -11.61
CA ASP A 670 -31.42 2.80 -11.01
C ASP A 670 -32.72 3.26 -10.30
N VAL A 671 -32.71 4.41 -9.61
CA VAL A 671 -33.91 4.98 -8.96
C VAL A 671 -34.96 5.45 -9.97
N CYS A 672 -34.55 6.13 -11.05
CA CYS A 672 -35.46 6.59 -12.11
C CYS A 672 -36.16 5.40 -12.77
N LYS A 673 -35.41 4.33 -13.06
CA LYS A 673 -35.97 3.07 -13.55
C LYS A 673 -36.94 2.42 -12.55
N MET A 674 -36.58 2.36 -11.26
CA MET A 674 -37.48 1.82 -10.22
C MET A 674 -38.78 2.63 -10.09
N ALA A 675 -38.71 3.97 -10.16
CA ALA A 675 -39.87 4.85 -10.10
C ALA A 675 -40.81 4.63 -11.31
N LYS A 676 -40.24 4.48 -12.51
CA LYS A 676 -40.98 4.14 -13.73
C LYS A 676 -41.63 2.76 -13.65
N ASP A 677 -40.86 1.73 -13.29
CA ASP A 677 -41.32 0.33 -13.30
C ASP A 677 -42.33 0.02 -12.17
N GLN A 678 -42.23 0.69 -11.02
CA GLN A 678 -43.06 0.38 -9.83
C GLN A 678 -44.18 1.39 -9.56
N LEU A 679 -43.99 2.66 -9.93
CA LEU A 679 -44.93 3.75 -9.63
C LEU A 679 -45.50 4.42 -10.88
N GLY A 680 -44.96 4.11 -12.07
CA GLY A 680 -45.36 4.75 -13.33
C GLY A 680 -44.85 6.18 -13.48
N VAL A 681 -43.89 6.61 -12.66
CA VAL A 681 -43.38 7.99 -12.61
C VAL A 681 -42.27 8.19 -13.63
N SER A 682 -42.40 9.23 -14.46
CA SER A 682 -41.41 9.63 -15.45
C SER A 682 -40.42 10.65 -14.86
N CYS A 683 -39.32 10.14 -14.32
CA CYS A 683 -38.22 10.97 -13.83
C CYS A 683 -37.39 11.55 -14.98
N GLU A 684 -37.03 12.83 -14.90
CA GLU A 684 -35.96 13.42 -15.68
C GLU A 684 -34.65 13.35 -14.86
N LEU A 685 -33.56 12.89 -15.46
CA LEU A 685 -32.27 12.73 -14.78
C LEU A 685 -31.22 13.68 -15.34
N ILE A 686 -30.67 14.54 -14.47
CA ILE A 686 -29.64 15.53 -14.81
C ILE A 686 -28.33 15.22 -14.09
N ASP A 687 -27.24 15.10 -14.85
CA ASP A 687 -25.87 15.18 -14.34
C ASP A 687 -25.39 16.64 -14.37
N LEU A 688 -25.07 17.16 -13.19
CA LEU A 688 -24.69 18.56 -13.03
C LEU A 688 -23.30 18.86 -13.59
N ARG A 689 -22.37 17.88 -13.58
CA ARG A 689 -20.96 17.93 -14.02
C ARG A 689 -20.07 18.97 -13.32
N THR A 690 -20.48 20.23 -13.32
CA THR A 690 -19.79 21.38 -12.71
C THR A 690 -20.62 21.92 -11.54
N ILE A 691 -20.05 21.90 -10.34
CA ILE A 691 -20.70 22.38 -9.10
C ILE A 691 -20.59 23.90 -8.96
N LEU A 692 -19.54 24.50 -9.53
CA LEU A 692 -19.35 25.96 -9.53
C LEU A 692 -18.59 26.41 -10.79
N PRO A 693 -19.10 27.41 -11.55
CA PRO A 693 -20.50 27.77 -11.62
C PRO A 693 -21.32 26.60 -12.19
N TRP A 694 -22.49 26.35 -11.60
CA TRP A 694 -23.42 25.32 -12.01
C TRP A 694 -24.37 25.83 -13.10
N ASP A 695 -24.96 24.90 -13.85
CA ASP A 695 -25.89 25.22 -14.93
C ASP A 695 -27.30 25.51 -14.39
N GLU A 696 -27.50 26.77 -13.97
CA GLU A 696 -28.78 27.27 -13.48
C GLU A 696 -29.88 27.18 -14.55
N ASP A 697 -29.56 27.49 -15.80
CA ASP A 697 -30.53 27.55 -16.89
C ASP A 697 -31.11 26.15 -17.20
N THR A 698 -30.28 25.12 -17.32
CA THR A 698 -30.75 23.75 -17.59
C THR A 698 -31.63 23.24 -16.45
N VAL A 699 -31.24 23.43 -15.18
CA VAL A 699 -32.01 22.91 -14.04
C VAL A 699 -33.31 23.69 -13.81
N LEU A 700 -33.32 25.02 -13.98
CA LEU A 700 -34.52 25.83 -13.76
C LEU A 700 -35.53 25.75 -14.91
N LYS A 701 -35.06 25.66 -16.16
CA LYS A 701 -35.93 25.54 -17.37
C LYS A 701 -36.86 24.34 -17.30
N VAL A 702 -36.40 23.24 -16.69
CA VAL A 702 -37.18 22.01 -16.51
C VAL A 702 -38.28 22.21 -15.47
N ILE A 703 -37.96 22.79 -14.31
CA ILE A 703 -38.91 23.02 -13.21
C ILE A 703 -40.07 23.95 -13.65
N LEU A 704 -39.78 24.92 -14.52
CA LEU A 704 -40.76 25.91 -15.00
C LEU A 704 -41.87 25.35 -15.91
N PHE A 705 -41.63 24.24 -16.61
CA PHE A 705 -42.63 23.67 -17.53
C PHE A 705 -43.89 23.13 -16.81
N ILE A 706 -43.76 22.81 -15.52
CA ILE A 706 -44.85 22.29 -14.67
C ILE A 706 -45.85 23.40 -14.24
N PHE A 707 -45.48 24.68 -14.34
CA PHE A 707 -46.30 25.82 -13.88
C PHE A 707 -46.97 26.64 -15.01
N MET A 708 -46.83 26.25 -16.28
CA MET A 708 -47.36 27.00 -17.44
C MET A 708 -48.45 26.26 -18.24
N ILE A 709 -49.09 25.25 -17.64
CA ILE A 709 -50.28 24.55 -18.18
C ILE A 709 -51.41 24.63 -17.14
#